data_AF-A0A4R7G5M9-F1
#
_entry.id   AF-A0A4R7G5M9-F1
#
_cell.length_a   1.000
_cell.length_b   1.000
_cell.length_c   1.000
_cell.angle_alpha   90.00
_cell.angle_beta   90.00
_cell.angle_gamma   90.00
#
_symmetry.space_group_name_H-M   'P 1'
#
loop_
_entity.id
_entity.type
_entity.pdbx_description
1 polymer ?
#
loop_
_entity_poly.entity_id
_entity_poly.type
_entity_poly.pdbx_seq_one_letter_code
_entity_poly.pdbx_strand_id
1 'polypeptide(L)'
;MQRTREALAAQTRAPDHIIELSAAGYRGVQDLSRSLRSGLLEDRRQARGTASQGPGGIKVTQLWRSLERQLPEGFNPRHQWLWILPAGTVPTTDALERLEERLFTVKDEERHGQIQLIGAKQLSAEIPERLVNVGLYSARSAEVLTATEPKELDQGQYDGRDAVPAVSGEAMLVHAPLFGDLGGFDPGLSGDYAAAQFCRRAREVGAHIVIEPSARVLREDPPRRDAVHRLGGALYLPGAQRVSQIRRRLADANPLAVPFLWVGMWLAALLRLIGLTVVKAPDAGAGQFFASLRALLNWAAIVHTRRFATQGRRAALARLSRDEQISSSAELLRSGRQTEARMMCSPAEVRAQRRSAMTAETVSVPRTRFTPGFYGEPEDTGERENNEDALLEIGASDGEFDEMPSRRSGDRLGLFLMLLALAGASLLAFRDLLSAEAITGGAALPVAASLPEVFAHSVSFLAADSLGTLSAADPFNLLLLALSALSFGHGSAVLVWLLILALPLSALSAWYAAGLWSTKASRRVVSALLWTAMPTLHIAVGEGRIGAVLVHVLLPVAVVATVRAVGRAAVGLGVAGSWEYATGAALLLMVLTAASPALLPLVVIVGIVLASILGRRGRPLWLIPLTSLAVAAPMIASAVLQGKNLAAVLVHEPGRALAADAAPLWQQLLGFSRAFDPAAGLASAGAAGSWLPGYLAGDFWSLRIALLIGLPLLVIALLGIFTGSRTRPLPIVAGTLLLAALGLSALVGLLAAGSDGTAVISGNPGPVVSVMLFCLLAAGMASLDRFPLAFPRVGGTITPVISTLLVLAIGASLVLFYSPRVMPGAPLTGQPLTAVNAAPTLIEAGSLRQLPATAADQGTGPAQLRTLVLSAADPGVIGELVSGEGRTLDKSRAVAAAGDLPLWAQPERVPNLLGGARDDAGLAADPMAAATTSTEFTVAEQRLASLIASLITPGALETEELMAELGVGYVLIDPSEPEVLSDAVDTAAGLVPVGVTDRGELWRAEIDEEALLPAGPGISGVPASWARIVDPQGEVQALLPSRSHALDVDLEQVTAEDGAGLDLDPQTEYLLELSTEQARRWRASWDGQALEPAAVQTEASGQTSDGSASWMQRFELPAEALTDTGAGWEGQLSAEHRSSYQLPVLITLSVFLLLVALIAVPLPRGSRMLPVADTDELEGRRG
;
A
#
# COMPACT_ATOMS: atom_id res chain seq x y z
N MET A 1 -2.28 -45.85 -9.09
CA MET A 1 -2.69 -46.69 -10.25
C MET A 1 -2.41 -48.17 -10.02
N GLN A 2 -1.17 -48.56 -9.73
CA GLN A 2 -0.82 -49.97 -9.48
C GLN A 2 -1.66 -50.60 -8.34
N ARG A 3 -1.78 -49.93 -7.20
CA ARG A 3 -2.65 -50.36 -6.08
C ARG A 3 -4.13 -50.51 -6.45
N THR A 4 -4.65 -49.62 -7.30
CA THR A 4 -6.01 -49.74 -7.84
C THR A 4 -6.18 -51.02 -8.66
N ARG A 5 -5.19 -51.39 -9.49
CA ARG A 5 -5.23 -52.66 -10.26
C ARG A 5 -5.16 -53.88 -9.35
N GLU A 6 -4.30 -53.86 -8.34
CA GLU A 6 -4.17 -54.94 -7.36
C GLU A 6 -5.50 -55.15 -6.60
N ALA A 7 -6.15 -54.06 -6.17
CA ALA A 7 -7.45 -54.12 -5.50
C ALA A 7 -8.61 -54.58 -6.40
N LEU A 8 -8.54 -54.29 -7.71
CA LEU A 8 -9.52 -54.80 -8.69
C LEU A 8 -9.36 -56.30 -8.92
N ALA A 9 -8.12 -56.81 -8.95
CA ALA A 9 -7.85 -58.24 -9.08
C ALA A 9 -8.28 -59.04 -7.84
N ALA A 10 -8.31 -58.40 -6.66
CA ALA A 10 -8.69 -58.99 -5.39
C ALA A 10 -10.21 -58.90 -5.06
N GLN A 11 -11.05 -58.48 -6.00
CA GLN A 11 -12.51 -58.40 -5.76
C GLN A 11 -13.15 -59.79 -5.63
N THR A 12 -14.08 -59.96 -4.69
CA THR A 12 -14.91 -61.18 -4.53
C THR A 12 -15.80 -61.41 -5.73
N ARG A 13 -16.42 -60.34 -6.24
CA ARG A 13 -17.05 -60.27 -7.57
C ARG A 13 -16.06 -59.70 -8.56
N ALA A 14 -15.51 -60.52 -9.44
CA ALA A 14 -14.62 -60.05 -10.50
C ALA A 14 -15.40 -59.18 -11.52
N PRO A 15 -14.87 -58.03 -11.98
CA PRO A 15 -15.51 -57.25 -13.05
C PRO A 15 -15.47 -58.02 -14.37
N ASP A 16 -16.54 -57.93 -15.16
CA ASP A 16 -16.64 -58.67 -16.43
C ASP A 16 -15.61 -58.19 -17.46
N HIS A 17 -15.35 -56.87 -17.49
CA HIS A 17 -14.33 -56.24 -18.31
C HIS A 17 -13.71 -55.04 -17.60
N ILE A 18 -12.39 -54.87 -17.71
CA ILE A 18 -11.65 -53.72 -17.17
C ILE A 18 -11.12 -52.89 -18.33
N ILE A 19 -11.45 -51.60 -18.34
CA ILE A 19 -11.02 -50.66 -19.38
C ILE A 19 -10.21 -49.55 -18.72
N GLU A 20 -8.93 -49.48 -19.07
CA GLU A 20 -8.03 -48.47 -18.55
C GLU A 20 -7.84 -47.34 -19.55
N LEU A 21 -8.11 -46.11 -19.10
CA LEU A 21 -7.89 -44.90 -19.88
C LEU A 21 -6.74 -44.12 -19.25
N SER A 22 -5.67 -43.90 -20.01
CA SER A 22 -4.53 -43.09 -19.56
C SER A 22 -4.19 -42.02 -20.60
N ALA A 23 -4.00 -40.78 -20.16
CA ALA A 23 -3.44 -39.71 -20.96
C ALA A 23 -2.74 -38.70 -20.04
N ALA A 24 -1.63 -38.10 -20.51
CA ALA A 24 -0.80 -37.17 -19.73
C ALA A 24 -1.52 -35.91 -19.21
N GLY A 25 -2.75 -35.64 -19.69
CA GLY A 25 -3.55 -34.48 -19.31
C GLY A 25 -4.76 -34.76 -18.40
N TYR A 26 -4.97 -35.99 -17.92
CA TYR A 26 -6.10 -36.32 -17.04
C TYR A 26 -5.92 -35.74 -15.64
N ARG A 27 -6.90 -34.95 -15.19
CA ARG A 27 -6.93 -34.33 -13.86
C ARG A 27 -7.99 -34.92 -12.93
N GLY A 28 -8.87 -35.79 -13.43
CA GLY A 28 -9.93 -36.43 -12.63
C GLY A 28 -11.11 -36.91 -13.48
N VAL A 29 -12.19 -37.30 -12.80
CA VAL A 29 -13.40 -37.90 -13.39
C VAL A 29 -14.03 -37.03 -14.50
N GLN A 30 -13.96 -35.71 -14.37
CA GLN A 30 -14.49 -34.76 -15.36
C GLN A 30 -13.87 -34.90 -16.75
N ASP A 31 -12.64 -35.44 -16.83
CA ASP A 31 -11.92 -35.61 -18.09
C ASP A 31 -12.31 -36.89 -18.83
N LEU A 32 -13.04 -37.80 -18.16
CA LEU A 32 -13.65 -39.00 -18.75
C LEU A 32 -14.35 -38.64 -20.05
N SER A 33 -15.22 -37.63 -20.02
CA SER A 33 -16.01 -37.23 -21.19
C SER A 33 -15.27 -36.41 -22.23
N ARG A 34 -14.05 -35.94 -21.92
CA ARG A 34 -13.14 -35.29 -22.86
C ARG A 34 -12.45 -36.35 -23.74
N SER A 35 -11.94 -37.42 -23.14
CA SER A 35 -11.39 -38.56 -23.91
C SER A 35 -12.46 -39.32 -24.69
N LEU A 36 -13.73 -39.30 -24.25
CA LEU A 36 -14.86 -39.84 -25.03
C LEU A 36 -15.04 -39.15 -26.41
N ARG A 37 -14.47 -37.94 -26.60
CA ARG A 37 -14.66 -37.08 -27.79
C ARG A 37 -13.41 -36.86 -28.63
N SER A 38 -12.21 -36.86 -28.03
CA SER A 38 -10.95 -36.77 -28.77
C SER A 38 -10.52 -38.17 -29.22
N GLY A 39 -10.30 -38.39 -30.51
CA GLY A 39 -9.89 -39.68 -31.10
C GLY A 39 -8.51 -40.21 -30.70
N LEU A 40 -8.14 -40.11 -29.42
CA LEU A 40 -6.89 -40.55 -28.81
C LEU A 40 -6.96 -42.02 -28.38
N LEU A 41 -7.42 -42.89 -29.27
CA LEU A 41 -7.11 -44.32 -29.24
C LEU A 41 -6.01 -44.56 -30.27
N GLU A 42 -4.76 -44.26 -29.90
CA GLU A 42 -3.60 -44.55 -30.74
C GLU A 42 -3.16 -46.01 -30.52
N ASP A 43 -3.92 -46.92 -31.13
CA ASP A 43 -3.44 -48.12 -31.83
C ASP A 43 -4.70 -48.88 -32.32
N ARG A 44 -4.93 -49.22 -33.59
CA ARG A 44 -4.16 -49.10 -34.83
C ARG A 44 -5.15 -49.38 -35.99
N ARG A 45 -5.23 -48.51 -37.01
CA ARG A 45 -5.49 -48.85 -38.45
C ARG A 45 -6.89 -49.04 -39.09
N GLN A 46 -8.06 -48.74 -38.50
CA GLN A 46 -9.34 -48.84 -39.27
C GLN A 46 -10.36 -47.71 -39.05
N ALA A 47 -9.95 -46.46 -39.23
CA ALA A 47 -10.86 -45.35 -39.49
C ALA A 47 -11.21 -45.24 -40.99
N ARG A 48 -11.60 -46.35 -41.64
CA ARG A 48 -12.13 -46.35 -43.00
C ARG A 48 -13.65 -46.44 -42.93
N GLY A 49 -14.33 -45.41 -43.39
CA GLY A 49 -15.78 -45.44 -43.61
C GLY A 49 -16.51 -44.22 -43.05
N THR A 50 -16.51 -43.15 -43.82
CA THR A 50 -17.65 -42.25 -43.92
C THR A 50 -18.95 -43.05 -44.09
N ALA A 51 -19.95 -42.80 -43.25
CA ALA A 51 -21.36 -42.90 -43.63
C ALA A 51 -22.23 -42.08 -42.66
N SER A 52 -22.75 -40.98 -43.18
CA SER A 52 -24.06 -40.41 -42.83
C SER A 52 -25.17 -41.45 -43.14
N GLN A 53 -26.42 -41.40 -42.67
CA GLN A 53 -27.41 -40.31 -42.67
C GLN A 53 -28.59 -40.67 -41.73
N GLY A 54 -29.30 -39.65 -41.23
CA GLY A 54 -30.63 -39.79 -40.62
C GLY A 54 -30.97 -38.60 -39.71
N PRO A 55 -32.08 -37.86 -39.94
CA PRO A 55 -32.42 -36.68 -39.15
C PRO A 55 -33.01 -37.12 -37.81
N GLY A 56 -32.32 -36.81 -36.70
CA GLY A 56 -32.85 -36.99 -35.33
C GLY A 56 -31.94 -37.70 -34.31
N GLY A 57 -30.70 -38.05 -34.65
CA GLY A 57 -29.81 -38.81 -33.76
C GLY A 57 -28.75 -37.97 -33.03
N ILE A 58 -28.67 -38.09 -31.71
CA ILE A 58 -27.56 -37.63 -30.88
C ILE A 58 -26.25 -38.20 -31.44
N LYS A 59 -25.19 -37.39 -31.54
CA LYS A 59 -23.83 -37.89 -31.82
C LYS A 59 -23.38 -38.74 -30.64
N VAL A 60 -23.65 -40.04 -30.69
CA VAL A 60 -23.04 -41.06 -29.84
C VAL A 60 -21.53 -40.79 -29.82
N THR A 61 -20.94 -40.66 -28.63
CA THR A 61 -19.50 -40.37 -28.47
C THR A 61 -18.67 -41.44 -29.17
N GLN A 62 -17.54 -41.06 -29.79
CA GLN A 62 -16.68 -42.01 -30.53
C GLN A 62 -16.21 -43.17 -29.63
N LEU A 63 -16.07 -42.92 -28.33
CA LEU A 63 -15.72 -43.92 -27.35
C LEU A 63 -16.91 -44.79 -26.93
N TRP A 64 -18.18 -44.33 -26.97
CA TRP A 64 -19.33 -45.24 -26.80
C TRP A 64 -19.37 -46.27 -27.92
N ARG A 65 -19.12 -45.81 -29.17
CA ARG A 65 -18.94 -46.73 -30.31
C ARG A 65 -17.67 -47.57 -30.22
N SER A 66 -16.62 -47.15 -29.51
CA SER A 66 -15.39 -47.95 -29.35
C SER A 66 -15.49 -48.95 -28.20
N LEU A 67 -16.13 -48.57 -27.08
CA LEU A 67 -16.58 -49.44 -25.99
C LEU A 67 -17.47 -50.55 -26.56
N GLU A 68 -18.50 -50.17 -27.30
CA GLU A 68 -19.42 -51.07 -28.01
C GLU A 68 -18.67 -51.99 -29.00
N ARG A 69 -17.56 -51.54 -29.60
CA ARG A 69 -16.74 -52.37 -30.51
C ARG A 69 -15.68 -53.22 -29.81
N GLN A 70 -15.17 -52.81 -28.65
CA GLN A 70 -14.17 -53.55 -27.85
C GLN A 70 -14.83 -54.65 -27.01
N LEU A 71 -16.13 -54.54 -26.75
CA LEU A 71 -16.94 -55.60 -26.15
C LEU A 71 -17.27 -56.67 -27.22
N PRO A 72 -16.96 -57.96 -26.99
CA PRO A 72 -17.06 -59.03 -27.99
C PRO A 72 -18.42 -59.21 -28.70
N GLU A 73 -19.51 -58.69 -28.13
CA GLU A 73 -20.89 -58.83 -28.65
C GLU A 73 -21.67 -57.51 -28.76
N GLY A 74 -20.98 -56.35 -28.73
CA GLY A 74 -21.66 -55.09 -28.46
C GLY A 74 -22.19 -55.03 -27.03
N PHE A 75 -22.86 -53.94 -26.66
CA PHE A 75 -23.65 -53.89 -25.43
C PHE A 75 -24.89 -54.82 -25.60
N ASN A 76 -24.68 -56.13 -25.56
CA ASN A 76 -25.73 -57.12 -25.35
C ASN A 76 -26.48 -56.71 -24.05
N PRO A 77 -27.81 -56.87 -23.91
CA PRO A 77 -28.58 -56.61 -22.68
C PRO A 77 -28.00 -57.16 -21.36
N ARG A 78 -26.90 -57.91 -21.40
CA ARG A 78 -26.10 -58.37 -20.26
C ARG A 78 -25.16 -57.32 -19.65
N HIS A 79 -24.64 -56.34 -20.39
CA HIS A 79 -23.72 -55.32 -19.83
C HIS A 79 -24.44 -54.00 -19.53
N GLN A 80 -25.24 -53.94 -18.46
CA GLN A 80 -26.11 -52.79 -18.19
C GLN A 80 -25.42 -51.65 -17.41
N TRP A 81 -24.23 -51.88 -16.84
CA TRP A 81 -23.65 -51.01 -15.81
C TRP A 81 -22.16 -50.70 -16.02
N LEU A 82 -21.76 -49.48 -15.67
CA LEU A 82 -20.38 -48.98 -15.71
C LEU A 82 -19.93 -48.61 -14.30
N TRP A 83 -18.85 -49.23 -13.82
CA TRP A 83 -18.19 -48.86 -12.57
C TRP A 83 -17.02 -47.91 -12.85
N ILE A 84 -17.14 -46.66 -12.39
CA ILE A 84 -16.16 -45.59 -12.61
C ILE A 84 -15.25 -45.48 -11.39
N LEU A 85 -13.95 -45.73 -11.61
CA LEU A 85 -12.89 -45.66 -10.60
C LEU A 85 -11.69 -44.86 -11.13
N PRO A 86 -11.39 -43.69 -10.56
CA PRO A 86 -10.20 -42.90 -10.90
C PRO A 86 -8.90 -43.50 -10.38
N ALA A 87 -7.78 -43.05 -10.94
CA ALA A 87 -6.47 -43.42 -10.43
C ALA A 87 -6.27 -42.85 -9.02
N GLY A 88 -5.96 -43.72 -8.04
CA GLY A 88 -5.77 -43.33 -6.63
C GLY A 88 -6.94 -43.69 -5.71
N THR A 89 -7.97 -44.37 -6.24
CA THR A 89 -9.01 -45.03 -5.44
C THR A 89 -8.73 -46.52 -5.33
N VAL A 90 -8.83 -47.08 -4.12
CA VAL A 90 -8.57 -48.48 -3.80
C VAL A 90 -9.84 -49.08 -3.19
N PRO A 91 -10.64 -49.83 -3.96
CA PRO A 91 -11.86 -50.46 -3.44
C PRO A 91 -11.54 -51.58 -2.43
N THR A 92 -12.41 -51.80 -1.44
CA THR A 92 -12.34 -53.01 -0.61
C THR A 92 -12.69 -54.25 -1.42
N THR A 93 -12.24 -55.43 -0.98
CA THR A 93 -12.40 -56.70 -1.72
C THR A 93 -13.85 -57.06 -2.03
N ASP A 94 -14.82 -56.60 -1.23
CA ASP A 94 -16.25 -56.86 -1.40
C ASP A 94 -17.04 -55.70 -2.06
N ALA A 95 -16.37 -54.62 -2.48
CA ALA A 95 -17.03 -53.39 -2.89
C ALA A 95 -17.96 -53.57 -4.10
N LEU A 96 -17.53 -54.32 -5.14
CA LEU A 96 -18.36 -54.53 -6.33
C LEU A 96 -19.56 -55.44 -6.05
N GLU A 97 -19.37 -56.49 -5.25
CA GLU A 97 -20.44 -57.40 -4.83
C GLU A 97 -21.55 -56.65 -4.09
N ARG A 98 -21.20 -55.79 -3.12
CA ARG A 98 -22.19 -54.98 -2.39
C ARG A 98 -22.93 -53.98 -3.28
N LEU A 99 -22.23 -53.36 -4.24
CA LEU A 99 -22.87 -52.46 -5.20
C LEU A 99 -23.86 -53.21 -6.12
N GLU A 100 -23.53 -54.43 -6.52
CA GLU A 100 -24.40 -55.29 -7.33
C GLU A 100 -25.60 -55.81 -6.53
N GLU A 101 -25.41 -56.31 -5.31
CA GLU A 101 -26.50 -56.70 -4.40
C GLU A 101 -27.47 -55.53 -4.17
N ARG A 102 -26.95 -54.30 -4.12
CA ARG A 102 -27.76 -53.11 -3.93
C ARG A 102 -28.71 -52.81 -5.10
N LEU A 103 -28.41 -53.30 -6.31
CA LEU A 103 -29.31 -53.20 -7.47
C LEU A 103 -30.59 -54.02 -7.28
N PHE A 104 -30.49 -55.16 -6.60
CA PHE A 104 -31.58 -56.12 -6.44
C PHE A 104 -32.32 -55.98 -5.10
N THR A 105 -31.72 -55.32 -4.12
CA THR A 105 -32.31 -55.13 -2.79
C THR A 105 -33.14 -53.83 -2.71
N VAL A 106 -34.46 -53.96 -2.79
CA VAL A 106 -35.38 -52.84 -2.53
C VAL A 106 -35.62 -52.75 -1.03
N LYS A 107 -35.16 -51.67 -0.37
CA LYS A 107 -35.36 -51.46 1.08
C LYS A 107 -36.71 -50.79 1.42
N ASP A 108 -37.34 -50.09 0.48
CA ASP A 108 -38.61 -49.38 0.64
C ASP A 108 -39.59 -49.74 -0.50
N GLU A 109 -40.70 -50.41 -0.17
CA GLU A 109 -41.77 -50.72 -1.13
C GLU A 109 -42.48 -49.45 -1.64
N GLU A 110 -42.51 -48.36 -0.87
CA GLU A 110 -43.20 -47.11 -1.27
C GLU A 110 -42.44 -46.29 -2.34
N ARG A 111 -41.17 -46.61 -2.62
CA ARG A 111 -40.31 -45.91 -3.60
C ARG A 111 -39.97 -46.82 -4.79
N HIS A 112 -41.00 -47.24 -5.53
CA HIS A 112 -40.89 -48.02 -6.77
C HIS A 112 -40.23 -47.23 -7.93
N GLY A 113 -38.93 -46.95 -7.82
CA GLY A 113 -38.12 -46.44 -8.93
C GLY A 113 -36.93 -47.34 -9.22
N GLN A 114 -36.66 -47.60 -10.49
CA GLN A 114 -35.47 -48.33 -10.90
C GLN A 114 -34.22 -47.54 -10.49
N ILE A 115 -33.39 -48.11 -9.61
CA ILE A 115 -32.07 -47.58 -9.25
C ILE A 115 -31.25 -47.53 -10.54
N GLN A 116 -30.64 -46.38 -10.85
CA GLN A 116 -29.81 -46.20 -12.05
C GLN A 116 -28.40 -45.72 -11.72
N LEU A 117 -28.17 -45.23 -10.50
CA LEU A 117 -26.85 -44.83 -9.99
C LEU A 117 -26.68 -45.29 -8.54
N ILE A 118 -25.54 -45.91 -8.25
CA ILE A 118 -25.12 -46.29 -6.91
C ILE A 118 -23.73 -45.72 -6.63
N GLY A 119 -23.55 -45.09 -5.46
CA GLY A 119 -22.24 -44.64 -4.98
C GLY A 119 -21.72 -45.54 -3.87
N ALA A 120 -20.39 -45.63 -3.76
CA ALA A 120 -19.71 -46.25 -2.61
C ALA A 120 -19.27 -45.22 -1.55
N LYS A 121 -19.12 -45.67 -0.32
CA LYS A 121 -18.60 -44.91 0.83
C LYS A 121 -17.09 -44.68 0.67
N GLN A 122 -16.63 -43.45 0.82
CA GLN A 122 -15.22 -43.09 0.66
C GLN A 122 -14.53 -42.86 1.99
N LEU A 123 -13.36 -43.49 2.17
CA LEU A 123 -12.51 -43.44 3.34
C LEU A 123 -11.10 -42.94 2.96
N SER A 124 -10.33 -42.45 3.93
CA SER A 124 -8.95 -42.01 3.68
C SER A 124 -8.01 -43.21 3.67
N ALA A 125 -7.10 -43.29 2.70
CA ALA A 125 -6.09 -44.36 2.71
C ALA A 125 -5.03 -44.16 3.81
N GLU A 126 -4.78 -42.91 4.26
CA GLU A 126 -3.85 -42.63 5.36
C GLU A 126 -4.39 -43.10 6.71
N ILE A 127 -5.70 -42.89 6.93
CA ILE A 127 -6.42 -43.30 8.14
C ILE A 127 -7.71 -43.98 7.68
N PRO A 128 -7.74 -45.32 7.56
CA PRO A 128 -8.87 -46.06 6.99
C PRO A 128 -10.21 -45.85 7.70
N GLU A 129 -10.20 -45.47 8.97
CA GLU A 129 -11.40 -45.13 9.75
C GLU A 129 -11.94 -43.73 9.45
N ARG A 130 -11.20 -42.91 8.70
CA ARG A 130 -11.57 -41.52 8.46
C ARG A 130 -12.47 -41.39 7.24
N LEU A 131 -13.65 -40.83 7.46
CA LEU A 131 -14.68 -40.62 6.46
C LEU A 131 -14.31 -39.45 5.52
N VAL A 132 -14.30 -39.71 4.21
CA VAL A 132 -14.02 -38.71 3.18
C VAL A 132 -15.32 -38.21 2.56
N ASN A 133 -16.19 -39.11 2.13
CA ASN A 133 -17.44 -38.76 1.44
C ASN A 133 -18.46 -39.91 1.48
N VAL A 134 -19.72 -39.60 1.84
CA VAL A 134 -20.86 -40.54 1.86
C VAL A 134 -22.07 -39.95 1.12
N GLY A 135 -21.79 -39.16 0.08
CA GLY A 135 -22.81 -38.48 -0.73
C GLY A 135 -22.56 -36.98 -0.84
N LEU A 136 -23.00 -36.43 -1.96
CA LEU A 136 -22.85 -35.04 -2.36
C LEU A 136 -24.21 -34.32 -2.29
N TYR A 137 -24.17 -33.12 -1.71
CA TYR A 137 -25.30 -32.23 -1.56
C TYR A 137 -25.03 -30.95 -2.33
N SER A 138 -26.07 -30.41 -2.98
CA SER A 138 -25.96 -29.12 -3.67
C SER A 138 -26.75 -28.06 -2.92
N ALA A 139 -26.08 -26.96 -2.59
CA ALA A 139 -26.73 -25.77 -2.02
C ALA A 139 -27.36 -24.90 -3.13
N ARG A 140 -28.27 -24.00 -2.75
CA ARG A 140 -28.83 -22.99 -3.67
C ARG A 140 -27.77 -22.06 -4.29
N SER A 141 -26.62 -21.91 -3.63
CA SER A 141 -25.45 -21.18 -4.16
C SER A 141 -24.67 -21.95 -5.23
N ALA A 142 -25.14 -23.14 -5.63
CA ALA A 142 -24.44 -24.14 -6.45
C ALA A 142 -23.15 -24.69 -5.84
N GLU A 143 -22.93 -24.47 -4.53
CA GLU A 143 -21.87 -25.12 -3.76
C GLU A 143 -22.14 -26.60 -3.62
N VAL A 144 -21.09 -27.43 -3.74
CA VAL A 144 -21.20 -28.88 -3.53
C VAL A 144 -20.58 -29.22 -2.18
N LEU A 145 -21.40 -29.75 -1.28
CA LEU A 145 -21.07 -30.12 0.08
C LEU A 145 -21.05 -31.65 0.18
N THR A 146 -20.25 -32.22 1.09
CA THR A 146 -20.35 -33.66 1.41
C THR A 146 -21.29 -33.84 2.58
N ALA A 147 -21.84 -35.03 2.77
CA ALA A 147 -22.60 -35.36 3.98
C ALA A 147 -21.77 -35.32 5.27
N THR A 148 -20.45 -35.39 5.13
CA THR A 148 -19.46 -35.70 6.17
C THR A 148 -18.81 -34.45 6.76
N GLU A 149 -18.43 -34.53 8.03
CA GLU A 149 -17.67 -33.51 8.72
C GLU A 149 -16.15 -33.66 8.49
N PRO A 150 -15.38 -32.56 8.56
CA PRO A 150 -13.92 -32.65 8.48
C PRO A 150 -13.37 -33.55 9.60
N LYS A 151 -12.54 -34.54 9.22
CA LYS A 151 -11.90 -35.49 10.16
C LYS A 151 -12.87 -36.40 10.91
N GLU A 152 -14.10 -36.52 10.42
CA GLU A 152 -15.06 -37.46 10.99
C GLU A 152 -14.59 -38.90 10.85
N LEU A 153 -14.74 -39.68 11.91
CA LEU A 153 -14.46 -41.12 11.91
C LEU A 153 -15.72 -41.89 11.52
N ASP A 154 -15.54 -43.03 10.85
CA ASP A 154 -16.59 -43.94 10.48
C ASP A 154 -17.00 -44.81 11.68
N GLN A 155 -18.13 -44.47 12.29
CA GLN A 155 -18.75 -45.18 13.41
C GLN A 155 -20.07 -45.86 12.96
N GLY A 156 -20.31 -45.98 11.65
CA GLY A 156 -21.57 -46.51 11.10
C GLY A 156 -22.74 -45.52 11.10
N GLN A 157 -22.50 -44.24 11.41
CA GLN A 157 -23.52 -43.20 11.53
C GLN A 157 -24.27 -42.89 10.23
N TYR A 158 -23.73 -43.29 9.07
CA TYR A 158 -24.36 -43.12 7.75
C TYR A 158 -24.87 -44.42 7.14
N ASP A 159 -24.75 -45.55 7.86
CA ASP A 159 -25.04 -46.87 7.28
C ASP A 159 -26.56 -47.13 7.09
N GLY A 160 -27.41 -46.37 7.79
CA GLY A 160 -28.86 -46.37 7.61
C GLY A 160 -29.38 -45.47 6.48
N ARG A 161 -28.51 -44.73 5.76
CA ARG A 161 -28.92 -43.79 4.72
C ARG A 161 -29.00 -44.47 3.35
N ASP A 162 -30.11 -44.23 2.65
CA ASP A 162 -30.43 -44.87 1.38
C ASP A 162 -30.34 -43.89 0.19
N ALA A 163 -31.29 -42.96 0.07
CA ALA A 163 -31.34 -41.99 -1.02
C ALA A 163 -30.45 -40.76 -0.75
N VAL A 164 -29.63 -40.40 -1.74
CA VAL A 164 -28.77 -39.20 -1.69
C VAL A 164 -28.96 -38.33 -2.95
N PRO A 165 -28.80 -37.00 -2.87
CA PRO A 165 -28.98 -36.13 -4.03
C PRO A 165 -27.93 -36.40 -5.12
N ALA A 166 -26.69 -36.68 -4.74
CA ALA A 166 -25.65 -37.04 -5.69
C ALA A 166 -24.62 -37.96 -5.03
N VAL A 167 -23.93 -38.73 -5.86
CA VAL A 167 -22.79 -39.55 -5.46
C VAL A 167 -21.54 -39.03 -6.16
N SER A 168 -20.38 -39.22 -5.53
CA SER A 168 -19.12 -38.77 -6.11
C SER A 168 -18.70 -39.72 -7.24
N GLY A 169 -18.07 -39.17 -8.28
CA GLY A 169 -17.62 -39.92 -9.45
C GLY A 169 -16.40 -40.81 -9.20
N GLU A 170 -15.86 -40.80 -7.98
CA GLU A 170 -14.65 -41.55 -7.60
C GLU A 170 -14.92 -43.04 -7.32
N ALA A 171 -16.19 -43.42 -7.14
CA ALA A 171 -16.62 -44.80 -6.98
C ALA A 171 -18.12 -44.92 -7.30
N MET A 172 -18.45 -44.69 -8.57
CA MET A 172 -19.84 -44.59 -9.05
C MET A 172 -20.14 -45.78 -9.96
N LEU A 173 -21.19 -46.54 -9.63
CA LEU A 173 -21.79 -47.53 -10.53
C LEU A 173 -23.00 -46.87 -11.22
N VAL A 174 -22.96 -46.75 -12.55
CA VAL A 174 -23.98 -46.05 -13.33
C VAL A 174 -24.51 -46.92 -14.47
N HIS A 175 -25.82 -46.85 -14.71
CA HIS A 175 -26.42 -47.50 -15.86
C HIS A 175 -25.82 -46.94 -17.17
N ALA A 176 -25.12 -47.78 -17.93
CA ALA A 176 -24.28 -47.33 -19.03
C ALA A 176 -25.06 -46.54 -20.10
N PRO A 177 -26.27 -46.95 -20.51
CA PRO A 177 -27.07 -46.18 -21.46
C PRO A 177 -27.46 -44.78 -20.96
N LEU A 178 -27.76 -44.62 -19.66
CA LEU A 178 -28.06 -43.32 -19.07
C LEU A 178 -26.83 -42.39 -19.10
N PHE A 179 -25.64 -42.93 -18.80
CA PHE A 179 -24.38 -42.19 -18.85
C PHE A 179 -24.08 -41.68 -20.28
N GLY A 180 -24.31 -42.54 -21.28
CA GLY A 180 -24.18 -42.21 -22.71
C GLY A 180 -25.17 -41.12 -23.16
N ASP A 181 -26.45 -41.28 -22.83
CA ASP A 181 -27.52 -40.35 -23.22
C ASP A 181 -27.30 -38.93 -22.65
N LEU A 182 -26.88 -38.84 -21.38
CA LEU A 182 -26.59 -37.56 -20.74
C LEU A 182 -25.26 -36.92 -21.22
N GLY A 183 -24.47 -37.64 -22.02
CA GLY A 183 -23.19 -37.16 -22.56
C GLY A 183 -22.02 -37.17 -21.56
N GLY A 184 -22.14 -37.89 -20.44
CA GLY A 184 -21.12 -38.00 -19.39
C GLY A 184 -20.93 -36.74 -18.53
N PHE A 185 -19.79 -36.59 -17.87
CA PHE A 185 -19.41 -35.46 -17.02
C PHE A 185 -19.05 -34.19 -17.82
N ASP A 186 -19.31 -33.00 -17.26
CA ASP A 186 -18.88 -31.75 -17.89
C ASP A 186 -17.37 -31.51 -17.63
N PRO A 187 -16.51 -31.49 -18.67
CA PRO A 187 -15.09 -31.22 -18.52
C PRO A 187 -14.77 -29.79 -18.04
N GLY A 188 -15.74 -28.87 -18.06
CA GLY A 188 -15.60 -27.51 -17.58
C GLY A 188 -15.72 -27.35 -16.07
N LEU A 189 -16.07 -28.42 -15.35
CA LEU A 189 -16.26 -28.46 -13.89
C LEU A 189 -15.21 -29.35 -13.21
N SER A 190 -14.92 -29.09 -11.95
CA SER A 190 -14.11 -29.96 -11.09
C SER A 190 -14.85 -31.27 -10.73
N GLY A 191 -14.13 -32.34 -10.35
CA GLY A 191 -14.67 -33.69 -10.19
C GLY A 191 -16.02 -33.81 -9.46
N ASP A 192 -16.09 -33.39 -8.19
CA ASP A 192 -17.34 -33.45 -7.42
C ASP A 192 -18.44 -32.56 -7.99
N TYR A 193 -18.09 -31.42 -8.60
CA TYR A 193 -19.05 -30.52 -9.25
C TYR A 193 -19.61 -31.13 -10.54
N ALA A 194 -18.77 -31.82 -11.31
CA ALA A 194 -19.15 -32.53 -12.51
C ALA A 194 -20.05 -33.73 -12.18
N ALA A 195 -19.71 -34.49 -11.13
CA ALA A 195 -20.51 -35.59 -10.62
C ALA A 195 -21.88 -35.12 -10.10
N ALA A 196 -21.91 -34.08 -9.27
CA ALA A 196 -23.17 -33.50 -8.78
C ALA A 196 -24.06 -32.96 -9.91
N GLN A 197 -23.47 -32.35 -10.94
CA GLN A 197 -24.22 -31.89 -12.12
C GLN A 197 -24.75 -33.07 -12.94
N PHE A 198 -23.96 -34.13 -13.12
CA PHE A 198 -24.41 -35.36 -13.79
C PHE A 198 -25.59 -36.01 -13.05
N CYS A 199 -25.46 -36.24 -11.75
CA CYS A 199 -26.52 -36.79 -10.90
C CYS A 199 -27.80 -35.94 -10.92
N ARG A 200 -27.68 -34.61 -10.91
CA ARG A 200 -28.83 -33.71 -11.09
C ARG A 200 -29.53 -33.93 -12.44
N ARG A 201 -28.77 -33.98 -13.54
CA ARG A 201 -29.35 -34.20 -14.87
C ARG A 201 -30.02 -35.57 -14.98
N ALA A 202 -29.46 -36.59 -14.33
CA ALA A 202 -30.05 -37.92 -14.22
C ALA A 202 -31.40 -37.88 -13.47
N ARG A 203 -31.46 -37.22 -12.30
CA ARG A 203 -32.69 -37.04 -11.51
C ARG A 203 -33.76 -36.24 -12.23
N GLU A 204 -33.38 -35.20 -12.97
CA GLU A 204 -34.30 -34.43 -13.81
C GLU A 204 -34.99 -35.30 -14.88
N VAL A 205 -34.39 -36.45 -15.24
CA VAL A 205 -34.91 -37.42 -16.20
C VAL A 205 -35.43 -38.69 -15.49
N GLY A 206 -35.69 -38.62 -14.17
CA GLY A 206 -36.35 -39.68 -13.39
C GLY A 206 -35.43 -40.73 -12.76
N ALA A 207 -34.10 -40.64 -12.93
CA ALA A 207 -33.17 -41.60 -12.36
C ALA A 207 -33.14 -41.55 -10.82
N HIS A 208 -33.14 -42.72 -10.18
CA HIS A 208 -33.01 -42.84 -8.73
C HIS A 208 -31.55 -43.09 -8.34
N ILE A 209 -31.07 -42.33 -7.35
CA ILE A 209 -29.66 -42.29 -6.92
C ILE A 209 -29.58 -42.75 -5.46
N VAL A 210 -28.79 -43.79 -5.23
CA VAL A 210 -28.65 -44.47 -3.94
C VAL A 210 -27.17 -44.52 -3.55
N ILE A 211 -26.89 -44.57 -2.25
CA ILE A 211 -25.57 -44.92 -1.74
C ILE A 211 -25.62 -46.31 -1.09
N GLU A 212 -24.57 -47.11 -1.28
CA GLU A 212 -24.37 -48.37 -0.55
C GLU A 212 -23.25 -48.17 0.48
N PRO A 213 -23.57 -47.96 1.76
CA PRO A 213 -22.57 -47.68 2.79
C PRO A 213 -21.61 -48.85 3.05
N SER A 214 -22.05 -50.08 2.76
CA SER A 214 -21.23 -51.30 2.91
C SER A 214 -20.12 -51.39 1.86
N ALA A 215 -20.31 -50.79 0.69
CA ALA A 215 -19.29 -50.71 -0.35
C ALA A 215 -18.28 -49.61 -0.01
N ARG A 216 -17.05 -49.96 0.31
CA ARG A 216 -16.01 -49.02 0.80
C ARG A 216 -14.90 -48.83 -0.23
N VAL A 217 -14.44 -47.59 -0.36
CA VAL A 217 -13.30 -47.23 -1.23
C VAL A 217 -12.35 -46.31 -0.48
N LEU A 218 -11.08 -46.67 -0.44
CA LEU A 218 -10.01 -45.88 0.14
C LEU A 218 -9.46 -44.89 -0.89
N ARG A 219 -9.34 -43.63 -0.52
CA ARG A 219 -8.80 -42.56 -1.38
C ARG A 219 -7.39 -42.21 -0.91
N GLU A 220 -6.42 -42.39 -1.80
CA GLU A 220 -5.00 -42.14 -1.50
C GLU A 220 -4.70 -40.66 -1.26
N ASP A 221 -5.29 -39.79 -2.08
CA ASP A 221 -5.17 -38.34 -1.96
C ASP A 221 -6.57 -37.70 -1.92
N PRO A 222 -7.26 -37.76 -0.76
CA PRO A 222 -8.55 -37.11 -0.62
C PRO A 222 -8.35 -35.58 -0.68
N PRO A 223 -9.28 -34.82 -1.31
CA PRO A 223 -9.22 -33.37 -1.28
C PRO A 223 -9.18 -32.93 0.17
N ARG A 224 -8.04 -32.38 0.60
CA ARG A 224 -7.77 -32.02 2.00
C ARG A 224 -8.81 -31.00 2.47
N ARG A 225 -9.83 -31.46 3.17
CA ARG A 225 -10.80 -30.62 3.92
C ARG A 225 -10.35 -30.39 5.36
N ASP A 226 -9.09 -30.71 5.65
CA ASP A 226 -8.50 -30.89 6.98
C ASP A 226 -8.39 -29.62 7.83
N ALA A 227 -8.68 -28.45 7.26
CA ALA A 227 -8.61 -27.18 7.97
C ALA A 227 -9.72 -26.23 7.51
N VAL A 228 -10.88 -26.31 8.16
CA VAL A 228 -11.92 -25.30 8.04
C VAL A 228 -11.91 -24.51 9.36
N HIS A 229 -11.08 -23.46 9.40
CA HIS A 229 -10.98 -22.54 10.53
C HIS A 229 -12.32 -21.86 10.87
N ARG A 230 -12.50 -21.51 12.15
CA ARG A 230 -13.73 -20.98 12.78
C ARG A 230 -14.48 -19.86 12.06
N LEU A 231 -13.86 -19.09 11.17
CA LEU A 231 -14.52 -18.01 10.39
C LEU A 231 -14.17 -18.08 8.90
N GLY A 232 -12.89 -18.28 8.56
CA GLY A 232 -12.40 -18.29 7.19
C GLY A 232 -12.80 -19.52 6.37
N GLY A 233 -12.98 -20.66 7.02
CA GLY A 233 -13.29 -21.92 6.33
C GLY A 233 -14.66 -21.94 5.65
N ALA A 234 -15.65 -21.21 6.17
CA ALA A 234 -16.96 -21.05 5.52
C ALA A 234 -16.93 -20.08 4.31
N LEU A 235 -15.91 -19.22 4.24
CA LEU A 235 -15.70 -18.30 3.14
C LEU A 235 -14.78 -18.89 2.07
N TYR A 236 -13.89 -19.82 2.44
CA TYR A 236 -12.87 -20.41 1.58
C TYR A 236 -13.36 -21.55 0.68
N LEU A 237 -13.07 -21.46 -0.62
CA LEU A 237 -13.17 -22.57 -1.56
C LEU A 237 -11.90 -22.65 -2.41
N PRO A 238 -11.36 -23.85 -2.68
CA PRO A 238 -10.30 -24.06 -3.66
C PRO A 238 -10.65 -23.44 -5.01
N GLY A 239 -9.67 -22.84 -5.70
CA GLY A 239 -9.90 -22.06 -6.92
C GLY A 239 -10.68 -22.82 -8.01
N ALA A 240 -10.38 -24.11 -8.22
CA ALA A 240 -11.09 -24.94 -9.19
C ALA A 240 -12.57 -25.17 -8.81
N GLN A 241 -12.85 -25.37 -7.52
CA GLN A 241 -14.20 -25.51 -7.00
C GLN A 241 -14.96 -24.19 -7.09
N ARG A 242 -14.30 -23.07 -6.78
CA ARG A 242 -14.88 -21.72 -6.90
C ARG A 242 -15.29 -21.41 -8.34
N VAL A 243 -14.43 -21.70 -9.32
CA VAL A 243 -14.76 -21.56 -10.75
C VAL A 243 -15.96 -22.43 -11.12
N SER A 244 -15.99 -23.67 -10.64
CA SER A 244 -17.07 -24.63 -10.91
C SER A 244 -18.41 -24.20 -10.29
N GLN A 245 -18.40 -23.69 -9.06
CA GLN A 245 -19.56 -23.12 -8.37
C GLN A 245 -20.19 -22.00 -9.19
N ILE A 246 -19.37 -21.07 -9.67
CA ILE A 246 -19.83 -19.90 -10.42
C ILE A 246 -20.43 -20.32 -11.76
N ARG A 247 -19.72 -21.16 -12.52
CA ARG A 247 -20.17 -21.67 -13.82
C ARG A 247 -21.48 -22.42 -13.68
N ARG A 248 -21.59 -23.32 -12.71
CA ARG A 248 -22.81 -24.10 -12.47
C ARG A 248 -23.97 -23.20 -12.07
N ARG A 249 -23.77 -22.23 -11.16
CA ARG A 249 -24.82 -21.30 -10.73
C ARG A 249 -25.41 -20.49 -11.89
N LEU A 250 -24.56 -19.97 -12.77
CA LEU A 250 -24.99 -19.16 -13.92
C LEU A 250 -25.58 -20.03 -15.05
N ALA A 251 -25.03 -21.23 -15.27
CA ALA A 251 -25.55 -22.15 -16.28
C ALA A 251 -26.96 -22.66 -15.93
N ASP A 252 -27.22 -22.92 -14.64
CA ASP A 252 -28.48 -23.47 -14.14
C ASP A 252 -29.56 -22.39 -13.88
N ALA A 253 -29.20 -21.10 -13.91
CA ALA A 253 -30.11 -19.99 -13.64
C ALA A 253 -31.10 -19.71 -14.79
N ASN A 254 -32.28 -19.17 -14.43
CA ASN A 254 -33.21 -18.58 -15.39
C ASN A 254 -32.46 -17.50 -16.19
N PRO A 255 -32.53 -17.48 -17.54
CA PRO A 255 -31.79 -16.50 -18.35
C PRO A 255 -32.03 -15.05 -17.94
N LEU A 256 -33.23 -14.70 -17.46
CA LEU A 256 -33.55 -13.35 -16.97
C LEU A 256 -32.86 -13.01 -15.64
N ALA A 257 -32.54 -14.01 -14.81
CA ALA A 257 -31.84 -13.82 -13.54
C ALA A 257 -30.30 -13.78 -13.71
N VAL A 258 -29.77 -14.15 -14.87
CA VAL A 258 -28.31 -14.25 -15.09
C VAL A 258 -27.60 -12.91 -14.94
N PRO A 259 -28.07 -11.78 -15.50
CA PRO A 259 -27.41 -10.48 -15.30
C PRO A 259 -27.33 -10.09 -13.82
N PHE A 260 -28.44 -10.25 -13.07
CA PHE A 260 -28.49 -9.95 -11.64
C PHE A 260 -27.56 -10.85 -10.80
N LEU A 261 -27.53 -12.15 -11.11
CA LEU A 261 -26.61 -13.09 -10.45
C LEU A 261 -25.16 -12.81 -10.80
N TRP A 262 -24.86 -12.40 -12.03
CA TRP A 262 -23.52 -12.05 -12.47
C TRP A 262 -22.99 -10.84 -11.70
N VAL A 263 -23.78 -9.76 -11.59
CA VAL A 263 -23.44 -8.58 -10.75
C VAL A 263 -23.31 -8.98 -9.28
N GLY A 264 -24.26 -9.75 -8.74
CA GLY A 264 -24.21 -10.21 -7.35
C GLY A 264 -23.00 -11.09 -7.04
N MET A 265 -22.44 -11.80 -8.02
CA MET A 265 -21.25 -12.64 -7.85
C MET A 265 -19.94 -11.85 -7.87
N TRP A 266 -19.90 -10.71 -8.57
CA TRP A 266 -18.83 -9.72 -8.42
C TRP A 266 -18.81 -9.12 -7.02
N LEU A 267 -19.97 -8.66 -6.53
CA LEU A 267 -20.09 -8.15 -5.17
C LEU A 267 -19.70 -9.21 -4.13
N ALA A 268 -20.16 -10.45 -4.30
CA ALA A 268 -19.78 -11.55 -3.42
C ALA A 268 -18.29 -11.91 -3.48
N ALA A 269 -17.63 -11.74 -4.63
CA ALA A 269 -16.18 -11.94 -4.75
C ALA A 269 -15.40 -10.85 -4.00
N LEU A 270 -15.84 -9.59 -4.10
CA LEU A 270 -15.26 -8.47 -3.37
C LEU A 270 -15.46 -8.62 -1.85
N LEU A 271 -16.68 -8.94 -1.40
CA LEU A 271 -16.99 -9.18 0.02
C LEU A 271 -16.18 -10.36 0.59
N ARG A 272 -15.91 -11.40 -0.21
CA ARG A 272 -15.03 -12.51 0.20
C ARG A 272 -13.57 -12.11 0.25
N LEU A 273 -13.09 -11.28 -0.68
CA LEU A 273 -11.74 -10.73 -0.63
C LEU A 273 -11.56 -9.95 0.67
N ILE A 274 -12.46 -9.02 0.96
CA ILE A 274 -12.45 -8.24 2.20
C ILE A 274 -12.53 -9.18 3.42
N GLY A 275 -13.52 -10.07 3.47
CA GLY A 275 -13.72 -10.98 4.60
C GLY A 275 -12.53 -11.90 4.86
N LEU A 276 -11.85 -12.39 3.82
CA LEU A 276 -10.65 -13.21 3.98
C LEU A 276 -9.42 -12.39 4.36
N THR A 277 -9.31 -11.15 3.89
CA THR A 277 -8.27 -10.22 4.34
C THR A 277 -8.45 -9.86 5.82
N VAL A 278 -9.70 -9.60 6.26
CA VAL A 278 -10.04 -9.40 7.68
C VAL A 278 -9.58 -10.62 8.48
N VAL A 279 -9.85 -11.84 8.02
CA VAL A 279 -9.47 -13.10 8.71
C VAL A 279 -7.99 -13.48 8.50
N LYS A 280 -7.15 -12.53 8.03
CA LYS A 280 -5.69 -12.68 7.82
C LYS A 280 -5.29 -13.73 6.78
N ALA A 281 -6.13 -13.92 5.77
CA ALA A 281 -5.91 -14.80 4.64
C ALA A 281 -5.92 -14.04 3.30
N PRO A 282 -5.07 -13.00 3.10
CA PRO A 282 -5.09 -12.19 1.88
C PRO A 282 -4.80 -13.02 0.61
N ASP A 283 -3.92 -14.02 0.68
CA ASP A 283 -3.67 -14.95 -0.43
C ASP A 283 -4.92 -15.77 -0.80
N ALA A 284 -5.65 -16.25 0.20
CA ALA A 284 -6.88 -17.00 -0.01
C ALA A 284 -7.99 -16.10 -0.57
N GLY A 285 -8.07 -14.86 -0.09
CA GLY A 285 -8.95 -13.81 -0.59
C GLY A 285 -8.67 -13.49 -2.05
N ALA A 286 -7.42 -13.16 -2.38
CA ALA A 286 -6.97 -12.87 -3.74
C ALA A 286 -7.17 -14.07 -4.66
N GLY A 287 -6.79 -15.27 -4.21
CA GLY A 287 -6.98 -16.51 -4.96
C GLY A 287 -8.45 -16.76 -5.31
N GLN A 288 -9.37 -16.53 -4.37
CA GLN A 288 -10.80 -16.62 -4.64
C GLN A 288 -11.36 -15.50 -5.51
N PHE A 289 -10.87 -14.28 -5.36
CA PHE A 289 -11.25 -13.16 -6.20
C PHE A 289 -10.86 -13.44 -7.65
N PHE A 290 -9.61 -13.82 -7.92
CA PHE A 290 -9.14 -14.15 -9.27
C PHE A 290 -9.77 -15.43 -9.83
N ALA A 291 -10.07 -16.43 -9.00
CA ALA A 291 -10.87 -17.58 -9.42
C ALA A 291 -12.29 -17.16 -9.83
N SER A 292 -12.89 -16.22 -9.10
CA SER A 292 -14.21 -15.68 -9.42
C SER A 292 -14.18 -14.86 -10.71
N LEU A 293 -13.18 -14.00 -10.88
CA LEU A 293 -12.92 -13.22 -12.07
C LEU A 293 -12.80 -14.12 -13.32
N ARG A 294 -11.93 -15.13 -13.26
CA ARG A 294 -11.72 -16.09 -14.36
C ARG A 294 -12.99 -16.82 -14.74
N ALA A 295 -13.86 -17.10 -13.77
CA ALA A 295 -15.14 -17.77 -14.02
C ALA A 295 -16.18 -16.83 -14.63
N LEU A 296 -16.26 -15.57 -14.15
CA LEU A 296 -17.22 -14.56 -14.59
C LEU A 296 -16.89 -13.98 -15.97
N LEU A 297 -15.62 -13.82 -16.31
CA LEU A 297 -15.16 -13.33 -17.62
C LEU A 297 -15.28 -14.38 -18.73
N ASN A 298 -15.23 -15.68 -18.39
CA ASN A 298 -15.30 -16.75 -19.38
C ASN A 298 -16.75 -17.14 -19.69
N TRP A 299 -17.46 -16.24 -20.37
CA TRP A 299 -18.85 -16.44 -20.78
C TRP A 299 -19.04 -17.66 -21.68
N ALA A 300 -18.09 -17.92 -22.58
CA ALA A 300 -18.11 -19.08 -23.47
C ALA A 300 -18.19 -20.40 -22.69
N ALA A 301 -17.45 -20.53 -21.58
CA ALA A 301 -17.51 -21.71 -20.72
C ALA A 301 -18.88 -21.87 -20.02
N ILE A 302 -19.51 -20.76 -19.60
CA ILE A 302 -20.85 -20.79 -18.98
C ILE A 302 -21.90 -21.26 -19.99
N VAL A 303 -21.86 -20.69 -21.20
CA VAL A 303 -22.76 -21.09 -22.31
C VAL A 303 -22.51 -22.54 -22.71
N HIS A 304 -21.26 -22.99 -22.76
CA HIS A 304 -20.91 -24.38 -23.03
C HIS A 304 -21.54 -25.33 -22.00
N THR A 305 -21.33 -25.08 -20.69
CA THR A 305 -21.91 -25.88 -19.61
C THR A 305 -23.44 -25.94 -19.69
N ARG A 306 -24.09 -24.81 -19.99
CA ARG A 306 -25.55 -24.75 -20.18
C ARG A 306 -26.01 -25.56 -21.38
N ARG A 307 -25.34 -25.41 -22.54
CA ARG A 307 -25.64 -26.16 -23.77
C ARG A 307 -25.44 -27.66 -23.54
N PHE A 308 -24.33 -28.06 -22.95
CA PHE A 308 -24.00 -29.44 -22.60
C PHE A 308 -25.09 -30.06 -21.71
N ALA A 309 -25.56 -29.34 -20.68
CA ALA A 309 -26.65 -29.80 -19.82
C ALA A 309 -27.99 -29.92 -20.56
N THR A 310 -28.31 -28.99 -21.47
CA THR A 310 -29.57 -29.06 -22.26
C THR A 310 -29.56 -30.18 -23.30
N GLN A 311 -28.43 -30.41 -23.95
CA GLN A 311 -28.30 -31.42 -25.00
C GLN A 311 -28.40 -32.84 -24.42
N GLY A 312 -27.67 -33.13 -23.32
CA GLY A 312 -27.75 -34.43 -22.66
C GLY A 312 -29.14 -34.76 -22.11
N ARG A 313 -29.86 -33.77 -21.55
CA ARG A 313 -31.25 -33.98 -21.10
C ARG A 313 -32.20 -34.27 -22.26
N ARG A 314 -32.13 -33.50 -23.35
CA ARG A 314 -32.94 -33.74 -24.55
C ARG A 314 -32.68 -35.12 -25.14
N ALA A 315 -31.42 -35.55 -25.12
CA ALA A 315 -30.98 -36.84 -25.60
C ALA A 315 -31.61 -38.00 -24.82
N ALA A 316 -31.48 -37.98 -23.49
CA ALA A 316 -32.07 -38.99 -22.61
C ALA A 316 -33.60 -39.04 -22.73
N LEU A 317 -34.28 -37.89 -22.75
CA LEU A 317 -35.74 -37.82 -22.90
C LEU A 317 -36.20 -38.38 -24.25
N ALA A 318 -35.48 -38.11 -25.34
CA ALA A 318 -35.80 -38.60 -26.67
C ALA A 318 -35.66 -40.13 -26.80
N ARG A 319 -34.81 -40.76 -25.97
CA ARG A 319 -34.73 -42.22 -25.90
C ARG A 319 -35.86 -42.80 -25.06
N LEU A 320 -36.08 -42.26 -23.86
CA LEU A 320 -37.14 -42.76 -22.98
C LEU A 320 -38.54 -42.61 -23.62
N SER A 321 -38.75 -41.60 -24.47
CA SER A 321 -39.96 -41.48 -25.27
C SER A 321 -40.05 -42.48 -26.43
N ARG A 322 -38.91 -42.90 -27.00
CA ARG A 322 -38.85 -43.93 -28.06
C ARG A 322 -39.08 -45.33 -27.49
N ASP A 323 -38.59 -45.58 -26.28
CA ASP A 323 -38.73 -46.86 -25.58
C ASP A 323 -40.11 -46.99 -24.87
N GLU A 324 -41.06 -46.08 -25.14
CA GLU A 324 -42.40 -45.99 -24.52
C GLU A 324 -42.44 -45.96 -22.98
N GLN A 325 -41.31 -45.62 -22.35
CA GLN A 325 -41.18 -45.59 -20.88
C GLN A 325 -41.81 -44.34 -20.24
N ILE A 326 -42.18 -43.33 -21.03
CA ILE A 326 -42.77 -42.07 -20.54
C ILE A 326 -43.91 -41.61 -21.45
N SER A 327 -45.02 -41.18 -20.83
CA SER A 327 -46.17 -40.57 -21.52
C SER A 327 -46.01 -39.06 -21.79
N SER A 328 -45.30 -38.31 -20.93
CA SER A 328 -45.00 -36.89 -21.09
C SER A 328 -43.61 -36.49 -20.57
N SER A 329 -42.75 -36.00 -21.48
CA SER A 329 -41.40 -35.53 -21.14
C SER A 329 -41.41 -34.24 -20.30
N ALA A 330 -42.43 -33.39 -20.46
CA ALA A 330 -42.58 -32.16 -19.69
C ALA A 330 -42.97 -32.43 -18.24
N GLU A 331 -43.82 -33.43 -17.99
CA GLU A 331 -44.23 -33.82 -16.65
C GLU A 331 -43.05 -34.41 -15.86
N LEU A 332 -42.28 -35.30 -16.49
CA LEU A 332 -41.10 -35.90 -15.87
C LEU A 332 -40.04 -34.86 -15.52
N LEU A 333 -39.79 -33.89 -16.41
CA LEU A 333 -38.87 -32.79 -16.12
C LEU A 333 -39.37 -31.91 -14.96
N ARG A 334 -40.69 -31.70 -14.86
CA ARG A 334 -41.27 -30.90 -13.77
C ARG A 334 -41.16 -31.65 -12.44
N SER A 335 -41.53 -32.92 -12.39
CA SER A 335 -41.42 -33.75 -11.19
C SER A 335 -39.95 -33.91 -10.77
N GLY A 336 -39.05 -34.19 -11.71
CA GLY A 336 -37.61 -34.30 -11.46
C GLY A 336 -37.01 -33.01 -10.90
N ARG A 337 -37.39 -31.83 -11.43
CA ARG A 337 -36.96 -30.54 -10.88
C ARG A 337 -37.54 -30.25 -9.50
N GLN A 338 -38.78 -30.67 -9.22
CA GLN A 338 -39.38 -30.54 -7.89
C GLN A 338 -38.66 -31.43 -6.88
N THR A 339 -38.34 -32.67 -7.24
CA THR A 339 -37.53 -33.59 -6.41
C THR A 339 -36.14 -33.03 -6.17
N GLU A 340 -35.48 -32.49 -7.20
CA GLU A 340 -34.20 -31.79 -7.06
C GLU A 340 -34.29 -30.64 -6.05
N ALA A 341 -35.31 -29.78 -6.19
CA ALA A 341 -35.49 -28.62 -5.31
C ALA A 341 -35.74 -29.01 -3.85
N ARG A 342 -36.43 -30.14 -3.59
CA ARG A 342 -36.65 -30.70 -2.25
C ARG A 342 -35.40 -31.31 -1.64
N MET A 343 -34.49 -31.81 -2.47
CA MET A 343 -33.23 -32.46 -2.05
C MET A 343 -32.04 -31.48 -1.94
N MET A 344 -32.20 -30.21 -2.33
CA MET A 344 -31.16 -29.18 -2.14
C MET A 344 -31.05 -28.78 -0.67
N CYS A 345 -29.83 -28.52 -0.22
CA CYS A 345 -29.63 -28.04 1.15
C CYS A 345 -30.28 -26.68 1.37
N SER A 346 -31.00 -26.57 2.48
CA SER A 346 -31.54 -25.30 2.94
C SER A 346 -30.40 -24.35 3.37
N PRO A 347 -30.58 -23.02 3.30
CA PRO A 347 -29.59 -22.09 3.83
C PRO A 347 -29.29 -22.28 5.33
N ALA A 348 -30.21 -22.90 6.08
CA ALA A 348 -30.01 -23.24 7.49
C ALA A 348 -29.09 -24.45 7.65
N GLU A 349 -29.28 -25.51 6.85
CA GLU A 349 -28.40 -26.68 6.81
C GLU A 349 -26.99 -26.31 6.38
N VAL A 350 -26.83 -25.49 5.34
CA VAL A 350 -25.51 -25.00 4.90
C VAL A 350 -24.80 -24.24 6.03
N ARG A 351 -25.54 -23.42 6.80
CA ARG A 351 -25.00 -22.71 7.97
C ARG A 351 -24.69 -23.66 9.13
N ALA A 352 -25.53 -24.67 9.38
CA ALA A 352 -25.30 -25.68 10.41
C ALA A 352 -24.06 -26.51 10.09
N GLN A 353 -23.91 -26.98 8.84
CA GLN A 353 -22.73 -27.71 8.39
C GLN A 353 -21.46 -26.85 8.46
N ARG A 354 -21.54 -25.57 8.07
CA ARG A 354 -20.41 -24.63 8.21
C ARG A 354 -20.02 -24.45 9.67
N ARG A 355 -21.00 -24.32 10.58
CA ARG A 355 -20.75 -24.26 12.03
C ARG A 355 -20.13 -25.56 12.55
N SER A 356 -20.63 -26.71 12.11
CA SER A 356 -20.08 -28.00 12.55
C SER A 356 -18.62 -28.17 12.11
N ALA A 357 -18.32 -27.79 10.87
CA ALA A 357 -16.95 -27.75 10.35
C ALA A 357 -16.04 -26.78 11.13
N MET A 358 -16.59 -25.75 11.78
CA MET A 358 -15.86 -24.85 12.68
C MET A 358 -15.63 -25.44 14.08
N THR A 359 -16.53 -26.29 14.58
CA THR A 359 -16.44 -26.92 15.92
C THR A 359 -15.63 -28.21 15.95
N ALA A 360 -15.48 -28.92 14.83
CA ALA A 360 -14.75 -30.20 14.75
C ALA A 360 -13.25 -30.13 15.14
N GLU A 361 -12.73 -28.95 15.45
CA GLU A 361 -11.36 -28.71 15.90
C GLU A 361 -11.13 -28.96 17.41
N THR A 362 -12.16 -28.82 18.26
CA THR A 362 -11.99 -28.91 19.73
C THR A 362 -11.74 -30.32 20.28
N VAL A 363 -11.79 -31.36 19.43
CA VAL A 363 -11.63 -32.77 19.84
C VAL A 363 -10.36 -33.40 19.23
N SER A 364 -9.36 -32.59 18.87
CA SER A 364 -8.09 -33.16 18.38
C SER A 364 -7.30 -33.82 19.53
N VAL A 365 -7.27 -35.15 19.51
CA VAL A 365 -6.31 -35.96 20.25
C VAL A 365 -4.90 -35.63 19.72
N PRO A 366 -3.91 -35.40 20.61
CA PRO A 366 -2.54 -35.12 20.16
C PRO A 366 -2.03 -36.28 19.31
N ARG A 367 -1.50 -35.97 18.12
CA ARG A 367 -0.69 -36.91 17.34
C ARG A 367 0.57 -37.26 18.14
N THR A 368 0.54 -38.34 18.91
CA THR A 368 1.76 -39.10 19.19
C THR A 368 2.31 -39.57 17.85
N ARG A 369 3.57 -39.22 17.56
CA ARG A 369 4.31 -39.75 16.41
C ARG A 369 4.37 -41.27 16.55
N PHE A 370 3.50 -41.98 15.83
CA PHE A 370 3.80 -43.35 15.45
C PHE A 370 4.83 -43.30 14.32
N THR A 371 6.10 -43.52 14.67
CA THR A 371 7.09 -44.04 13.72
C THR A 371 6.59 -45.39 13.21
N PRO A 372 6.58 -45.65 11.89
CA PRO A 372 6.29 -46.98 11.38
C PRO A 372 7.51 -47.87 11.64
N GLY A 373 7.58 -48.43 12.84
CA GLY A 373 8.50 -49.49 13.22
C GLY A 373 7.87 -50.84 12.95
N PHE A 374 8.46 -51.56 12.00
CA PHE A 374 8.31 -53.00 11.84
C PHE A 374 8.68 -53.72 13.16
N TYR A 375 8.04 -54.85 13.47
CA TYR A 375 8.20 -55.64 14.70
C TYR A 375 9.64 -55.70 15.27
N GLY A 376 9.83 -55.28 16.54
CA GLY A 376 11.08 -55.46 17.31
C GLY A 376 11.04 -54.73 18.66
N GLU A 377 11.48 -55.42 19.72
CA GLU A 377 11.38 -55.06 21.14
C GLU A 377 12.03 -53.71 21.55
N PRO A 378 11.60 -53.10 22.68
CA PRO A 378 12.16 -51.84 23.16
C PRO A 378 13.48 -52.05 23.91
N GLU A 379 14.57 -51.47 23.40
CA GLU A 379 15.83 -51.30 24.15
C GLU A 379 15.76 -50.04 25.03
N ASP A 380 15.94 -50.28 26.32
CA ASP A 380 16.05 -49.30 27.40
C ASP A 380 17.47 -48.69 27.38
N THR A 381 17.58 -47.41 27.03
CA THR A 381 18.81 -46.63 27.27
C THR A 381 18.46 -45.31 27.95
N GLY A 382 18.94 -45.18 29.18
CA GLY A 382 18.69 -44.06 30.06
C GLY A 382 19.49 -42.82 29.69
N GLU A 383 18.77 -41.74 29.40
CA GLU A 383 19.20 -40.37 29.68
C GLU A 383 18.02 -39.67 30.34
N ARG A 384 18.11 -39.54 31.67
CA ARG A 384 17.06 -38.98 32.53
C ARG A 384 17.65 -37.77 33.24
N GLU A 385 17.74 -36.65 32.54
CA GLU A 385 17.87 -35.31 33.13
C GLU A 385 17.57 -34.24 32.06
N ASN A 386 16.72 -33.27 32.41
CA ASN A 386 16.32 -32.08 31.65
C ASN A 386 15.25 -32.22 30.55
N ASN A 387 14.09 -32.80 30.89
CA ASN A 387 12.90 -32.68 30.02
C ASN A 387 11.62 -32.31 30.79
N GLU A 388 11.76 -31.54 31.89
CA GLU A 388 10.62 -31.00 32.64
C GLU A 388 10.19 -29.60 32.15
N ASP A 389 11.08 -28.85 31.48
CA ASP A 389 10.76 -27.54 30.91
C ASP A 389 9.98 -27.61 29.58
N ALA A 390 10.09 -28.73 28.84
CA ALA A 390 9.38 -28.91 27.56
C ALA A 390 7.90 -29.29 27.73
N LEU A 391 7.48 -29.69 28.93
CA LEU A 391 6.11 -30.17 29.21
C LEU A 391 5.20 -29.12 29.86
N LEU A 392 5.73 -27.98 30.27
CA LEU A 392 4.95 -26.86 30.81
C LEU A 392 4.79 -25.68 29.83
N GLU A 393 5.40 -25.74 28.65
CA GLU A 393 5.29 -24.71 27.60
C GLU A 393 4.17 -24.99 26.57
N ILE A 394 3.38 -26.05 26.77
CA ILE A 394 2.36 -26.50 25.80
C ILE A 394 0.93 -26.06 26.18
N GLY A 395 0.77 -25.38 27.33
CA GLY A 395 -0.53 -24.86 27.78
C GLY A 395 -0.67 -23.33 27.82
N ALA A 396 0.38 -22.57 27.45
CA ALA A 396 0.44 -21.11 27.64
C ALA A 396 0.51 -20.30 26.33
N SER A 397 0.38 -20.94 25.16
CA SER A 397 0.65 -20.32 23.86
C SER A 397 -0.58 -19.76 23.13
N ASP A 398 -1.51 -19.09 23.81
CA ASP A 398 -2.77 -18.64 23.20
C ASP A 398 -2.96 -17.13 23.06
N GLY A 399 -1.92 -16.32 23.30
CA GLY A 399 -1.94 -14.89 22.97
C GLY A 399 -0.60 -14.36 22.48
N GLU A 400 -0.55 -13.78 21.27
CA GLU A 400 0.62 -13.00 20.80
C GLU A 400 0.84 -11.73 21.67
N PHE A 401 -0.10 -11.40 22.57
CA PHE A 401 0.07 -10.39 23.63
C PHE A 401 0.50 -10.97 25.00
N ASP A 402 0.29 -12.27 25.25
CA ASP A 402 0.79 -12.96 26.45
C ASP A 402 2.20 -13.56 26.25
N GLU A 403 2.68 -13.62 25.00
CA GLU A 403 4.08 -13.84 24.66
C GLU A 403 4.94 -12.57 24.81
N MET A 404 4.62 -11.66 25.73
CA MET A 404 5.75 -11.00 26.41
C MET A 404 6.43 -12.14 27.16
N PRO A 405 7.66 -12.54 26.81
CA PRO A 405 8.36 -13.47 27.68
C PRO A 405 8.34 -12.80 29.04
N SER A 406 8.20 -13.58 30.10
CA SER A 406 8.57 -13.19 31.45
C SER A 406 10.08 -12.83 31.45
N ARG A 407 10.43 -11.77 30.71
CA ARG A 407 11.77 -11.23 30.57
C ARG A 407 12.10 -10.70 31.94
N ARG A 408 13.21 -11.17 32.48
CA ARG A 408 13.77 -10.76 33.77
C ARG A 408 13.57 -9.25 33.95
N SER A 409 13.04 -8.83 35.10
CA SER A 409 12.66 -7.43 35.37
C SER A 409 13.77 -6.40 35.07
N GLY A 410 15.04 -6.83 35.07
CA GLY A 410 16.20 -6.02 34.71
C GLY A 410 16.20 -5.44 33.29
N ASP A 411 15.63 -6.12 32.29
CA ASP A 411 15.55 -5.60 30.91
C ASP A 411 14.64 -4.36 30.82
N ARG A 412 13.52 -4.39 31.57
CA ARG A 412 12.53 -3.33 31.59
C ARG A 412 13.01 -2.13 32.41
N LEU A 413 13.72 -2.39 33.51
CA LEU A 413 14.32 -1.34 34.34
C LEU A 413 15.37 -0.53 33.57
N GLY A 414 16.27 -1.20 32.84
CA GLY A 414 17.30 -0.50 32.04
C GLY A 414 16.71 0.38 30.94
N LEU A 415 15.70 -0.12 30.22
CA LEU A 415 14.95 0.68 29.24
C LEU A 415 14.26 1.88 29.92
N PHE A 416 13.55 1.64 31.04
CA PHE A 416 12.83 2.69 31.75
C PHE A 416 13.77 3.81 32.22
N LEU A 417 14.89 3.47 32.87
CA LEU A 417 15.87 4.46 33.34
C LEU A 417 16.50 5.24 32.18
N MET A 418 16.83 4.57 31.07
CA MET A 418 17.36 5.22 29.88
C MET A 418 16.36 6.21 29.28
N LEU A 419 15.09 5.80 29.11
CA LEU A 419 14.04 6.67 28.57
C LEU A 419 13.75 7.84 29.51
N LEU A 420 13.71 7.61 30.81
CA LEU A 420 13.52 8.66 31.81
C LEU A 420 14.65 9.70 31.75
N ALA A 421 15.91 9.25 31.68
CA ALA A 421 17.07 10.14 31.59
C ALA A 421 17.06 10.95 30.29
N LEU A 422 16.81 10.31 29.15
CA LEU A 422 16.74 10.99 27.85
C LEU A 422 15.55 11.95 27.75
N ALA A 423 14.38 11.56 28.28
CA ALA A 423 13.21 12.45 28.33
C ALA A 423 13.48 13.69 29.20
N GLY A 424 14.04 13.50 30.39
CA GLY A 424 14.40 14.62 31.27
C GLY A 424 15.43 15.55 30.64
N ALA A 425 16.46 14.99 29.99
CA ALA A 425 17.46 15.78 29.29
C ALA A 425 16.88 16.51 28.07
N SER A 426 15.98 15.87 27.31
CA SER A 426 15.29 16.50 26.17
C SER A 426 14.38 17.65 26.58
N LEU A 427 13.57 17.47 27.65
CA LEU A 427 12.73 18.53 28.21
C LEU A 427 13.57 19.73 28.69
N LEU A 428 14.76 19.48 29.23
CA LEU A 428 15.68 20.55 29.64
C LEU A 428 16.28 21.29 28.44
N ALA A 429 16.70 20.56 27.41
CA ALA A 429 17.33 21.13 26.22
C ALA A 429 16.38 21.93 25.33
N PHE A 430 15.10 21.57 25.32
CA PHE A 430 14.05 22.21 24.52
C PHE A 430 13.02 22.92 25.39
N ARG A 431 13.42 23.38 26.58
CA ARG A 431 12.53 24.01 27.55
C ARG A 431 11.77 25.21 27.00
N ASP A 432 12.39 25.96 26.07
CA ASP A 432 11.79 27.14 25.47
C ASP A 432 10.69 26.78 24.45
N LEU A 433 10.65 25.53 23.98
CA LEU A 433 9.61 25.01 23.07
C LEU A 433 8.41 24.41 23.82
N LEU A 434 8.48 24.24 25.15
CA LEU A 434 7.41 23.58 25.92
C LEU A 434 6.08 24.34 25.89
N SER A 435 6.13 25.66 25.72
CA SER A 435 4.96 26.53 25.60
C SER A 435 4.64 26.93 24.15
N ALA A 436 5.36 26.39 23.17
CA ALA A 436 5.18 26.75 21.77
C ALA A 436 3.96 26.04 21.17
N GLU A 437 3.12 26.78 20.43
CA GLU A 437 2.00 26.21 19.68
C GLU A 437 2.47 25.51 18.40
N ALA A 438 3.52 26.05 17.78
CA ALA A 438 4.16 25.53 16.59
C ALA A 438 5.68 25.73 16.65
N ILE A 439 6.40 25.06 15.75
CA ILE A 439 7.83 25.30 15.52
C ILE A 439 7.98 26.06 14.21
N THR A 440 8.77 27.13 14.26
CA THR A 440 9.19 27.93 13.10
C THR A 440 10.71 27.95 13.01
N GLY A 441 11.22 28.56 11.93
CA GLY A 441 12.65 28.71 11.70
C GLY A 441 13.32 27.49 11.07
N GLY A 442 14.47 27.71 10.43
CA GLY A 442 15.18 26.68 9.65
C GLY A 442 14.29 26.06 8.57
N ALA A 443 14.25 24.73 8.52
CA ALA A 443 13.39 23.98 7.61
C ALA A 443 11.95 23.79 8.13
N ALA A 444 11.67 24.13 9.41
CA ALA A 444 10.38 23.87 10.04
C ALA A 444 9.31 24.89 9.64
N LEU A 445 8.10 24.39 9.43
CA LEU A 445 6.89 25.18 9.18
C LEU A 445 5.74 24.63 10.05
N PRO A 446 4.79 25.47 10.47
CA PRO A 446 3.56 25.01 11.11
C PRO A 446 2.70 24.21 10.12
N VAL A 447 1.79 23.39 10.64
CA VAL A 447 0.68 22.81 9.87
C VAL A 447 -0.53 23.74 9.99
N ALA A 448 -1.36 23.82 8.96
CA ALA A 448 -2.61 24.58 9.01
C ALA A 448 -3.45 24.26 10.26
N ALA A 449 -4.08 25.29 10.84
CA ALA A 449 -4.79 25.18 12.12
C ALA A 449 -6.05 24.31 12.06
N SER A 450 -6.66 24.19 10.88
CA SER A 450 -7.93 23.49 10.70
C SER A 450 -7.79 22.18 9.92
N LEU A 451 -8.44 21.11 10.40
CA LEU A 451 -8.46 19.81 9.70
C LEU A 451 -9.05 19.91 8.27
N PRO A 452 -10.10 20.73 8.01
CA PRO A 452 -10.61 20.93 6.66
C PRO A 452 -9.57 21.53 5.70
N GLU A 453 -8.73 22.46 6.13
CA GLU A 453 -7.65 23.02 5.31
C GLU A 453 -6.59 21.98 5.00
N VAL A 454 -6.10 21.25 6.01
CA VAL A 454 -5.13 20.17 5.81
C VAL A 454 -5.68 19.12 4.84
N PHE A 455 -6.98 18.79 4.95
CA PHE A 455 -7.67 17.90 4.03
C PHE A 455 -7.69 18.48 2.61
N ALA A 456 -8.09 19.75 2.44
CA ALA A 456 -8.13 20.43 1.15
C ALA A 456 -6.76 20.43 0.46
N HIS A 457 -5.69 20.80 1.19
CA HIS A 457 -4.32 20.79 0.66
C HIS A 457 -3.80 19.38 0.35
N SER A 458 -4.25 18.36 1.08
CA SER A 458 -3.85 16.95 0.86
C SER A 458 -4.54 16.31 -0.35
N VAL A 459 -5.76 16.74 -0.70
CA VAL A 459 -6.51 16.18 -1.84
C VAL A 459 -6.41 17.02 -3.11
N SER A 460 -6.00 18.29 -3.01
CA SER A 460 -5.88 19.21 -4.15
C SER A 460 -4.73 18.83 -5.09
N PHE A 461 -4.94 19.09 -6.39
CA PHE A 461 -3.95 18.99 -7.47
C PHE A 461 -3.44 20.36 -7.92
N LEU A 462 -3.76 21.39 -7.15
CA LEU A 462 -3.29 22.75 -7.28
C LEU A 462 -2.42 23.08 -6.06
N ALA A 463 -1.32 23.79 -6.28
CA ALA A 463 -0.52 24.32 -5.18
C ALA A 463 -1.14 25.63 -4.67
N ALA A 464 -1.39 25.72 -3.37
CA ALA A 464 -2.12 26.84 -2.75
C ALA A 464 -1.34 28.16 -2.80
N ASP A 465 -0.05 28.13 -2.47
CA ASP A 465 0.85 29.31 -2.48
C ASP A 465 1.49 29.54 -3.86
N SER A 466 0.78 29.20 -4.93
CA SER A 466 1.28 29.38 -6.30
C SER A 466 0.32 30.19 -7.14
N LEU A 467 0.83 30.71 -8.25
CA LEU A 467 0.03 31.39 -9.26
C LEU A 467 -0.82 30.42 -10.08
N GLY A 468 -1.08 29.18 -9.67
CA GLY A 468 -1.90 28.22 -10.43
C GLY A 468 -1.18 26.95 -10.88
N THR A 469 -0.03 26.65 -10.27
CA THR A 469 0.78 25.48 -10.64
C THR A 469 0.06 24.17 -10.31
N LEU A 470 0.00 23.28 -11.31
CA LEU A 470 -0.72 21.99 -11.25
C LEU A 470 0.09 20.92 -10.49
N SER A 471 0.34 21.09 -9.20
CA SER A 471 1.04 20.10 -8.38
C SER A 471 0.09 19.24 -7.55
N ALA A 472 0.17 17.92 -7.74
CA ALA A 472 -0.38 16.97 -6.78
C ALA A 472 0.30 17.11 -5.41
N ALA A 473 -0.40 16.70 -4.35
CA ALA A 473 0.15 16.70 -3.01
C ALA A 473 1.32 15.74 -2.84
N ASP A 474 2.31 16.16 -2.06
CA ASP A 474 3.46 15.34 -1.71
C ASP A 474 3.02 14.19 -0.79
N PRO A 475 3.73 13.04 -0.83
CA PRO A 475 3.52 11.92 0.08
C PRO A 475 3.41 12.31 1.56
N PHE A 476 4.18 13.33 1.97
CA PHE A 476 4.22 13.80 3.34
C PHE A 476 2.89 14.39 3.82
N ASN A 477 2.09 14.97 2.92
CA ASN A 477 0.80 15.59 3.28
C ASN A 477 -0.20 14.56 3.80
N LEU A 478 -0.16 13.31 3.31
CA LEU A 478 -0.98 12.23 3.86
C LEU A 478 -0.61 11.90 5.31
N LEU A 479 0.68 12.04 5.68
CA LEU A 479 1.12 11.89 7.06
C LEU A 479 0.61 13.04 7.92
N LEU A 480 0.69 14.28 7.42
CA LEU A 480 0.16 15.45 8.12
C LEU A 480 -1.35 15.36 8.31
N LEU A 481 -2.09 14.89 7.31
CA LEU A 481 -3.52 14.64 7.41
C LEU A 481 -3.84 13.58 8.47
N ALA A 482 -3.08 12.48 8.51
CA ALA A 482 -3.26 11.44 9.51
C ALA A 482 -2.95 11.94 10.92
N LEU A 483 -1.85 12.68 11.11
CA LEU A 483 -1.47 13.26 12.40
C LEU A 483 -2.48 14.32 12.86
N SER A 484 -2.97 15.16 11.95
CA SER A 484 -3.99 16.17 12.24
C SER A 484 -5.34 15.54 12.59
N ALA A 485 -5.74 14.48 11.87
CA ALA A 485 -6.96 13.73 12.20
C ALA A 485 -6.88 13.04 13.57
N LEU A 486 -5.73 12.43 13.90
CA LEU A 486 -5.50 11.76 15.18
C LEU A 486 -5.40 12.75 16.36
N SER A 487 -4.98 13.98 16.10
CA SER A 487 -4.84 15.05 17.11
C SER A 487 -6.00 16.05 17.10
N PHE A 488 -7.09 15.76 16.38
CA PHE A 488 -8.27 16.63 16.27
C PHE A 488 -7.93 18.07 15.81
N GLY A 489 -7.03 18.21 14.83
CA GLY A 489 -6.60 19.49 14.26
C GLY A 489 -5.27 20.04 14.79
N HIS A 490 -4.68 19.45 15.84
CA HIS A 490 -3.47 19.98 16.47
C HIS A 490 -2.16 19.43 15.84
N GLY A 491 -2.08 19.45 14.50
CA GLY A 491 -0.93 18.91 13.75
C GLY A 491 0.41 19.54 14.16
N SER A 492 0.46 20.87 14.29
CA SER A 492 1.66 21.62 14.69
C SER A 492 2.18 21.22 16.07
N ALA A 493 1.29 21.07 17.05
CA ALA A 493 1.67 20.65 18.40
C ALA A 493 2.28 19.23 18.41
N VAL A 494 1.77 18.32 17.58
CA VAL A 494 2.35 16.97 17.42
C VAL A 494 3.79 17.05 16.91
N LEU A 495 4.08 17.96 15.98
CA LEU A 495 5.44 18.17 15.46
C LEU A 495 6.37 18.80 16.51
N VAL A 496 5.86 19.70 17.35
CA VAL A 496 6.59 20.22 18.53
C VAL A 496 7.02 19.08 19.44
N TRP A 497 6.06 18.25 19.85
CA TRP A 497 6.33 17.11 20.73
C TRP A 497 7.19 16.03 20.08
N LEU A 498 7.10 15.86 18.76
CA LEU A 498 7.99 14.97 18.02
C LEU A 498 9.46 15.41 18.14
N LEU A 499 9.75 16.71 18.00
CA LEU A 499 11.11 17.24 18.17
C LEU A 499 11.57 17.14 19.64
N ILE A 500 10.70 17.51 20.60
CA ILE A 500 10.99 17.39 22.04
C ILE A 500 11.24 15.93 22.44
N LEU A 501 10.53 14.97 21.86
CA LEU A 501 10.66 13.54 22.18
C LEU A 501 11.58 12.78 21.22
N ALA A 502 12.29 13.46 20.31
CA ALA A 502 13.10 12.81 19.27
C ALA A 502 14.15 11.85 19.85
N LEU A 503 14.87 12.26 20.90
CA LEU A 503 15.90 11.45 21.56
C LEU A 503 15.33 10.20 22.25
N PRO A 504 14.33 10.30 23.16
CA PRO A 504 13.75 9.11 23.78
C PRO A 504 13.02 8.19 22.79
N LEU A 505 12.35 8.72 21.77
CA LEU A 505 11.71 7.91 20.73
C LEU A 505 12.75 7.16 19.87
N SER A 506 13.85 7.83 19.51
CA SER A 506 15.00 7.22 18.83
C SER A 506 15.64 6.10 19.67
N ALA A 507 15.80 6.31 20.97
CA ALA A 507 16.32 5.28 21.88
C ALA A 507 15.38 4.08 21.98
N LEU A 508 14.07 4.33 22.07
CA LEU A 508 13.05 3.27 22.13
C LEU A 508 13.08 2.40 20.87
N SER A 509 13.08 3.02 19.69
CA SER A 509 13.09 2.30 18.41
C SER A 509 14.37 1.48 18.23
N ALA A 510 15.54 2.06 18.56
CA ALA A 510 16.82 1.36 18.50
C ALA A 510 16.94 0.25 19.54
N TRP A 511 16.37 0.40 20.73
CA TRP A 511 16.34 -0.67 21.74
C TRP A 511 15.57 -1.89 21.23
N TYR A 512 14.44 -1.68 20.55
CA TYR A 512 13.70 -2.77 19.89
C TYR A 512 14.53 -3.43 18.78
N ALA A 513 15.20 -2.63 17.95
CA ALA A 513 16.08 -3.13 16.89
C ALA A 513 17.31 -3.88 17.40
N ALA A 514 17.84 -3.50 18.56
CA ALA A 514 18.96 -4.18 19.17
C ALA A 514 18.65 -5.64 19.55
N GLY A 515 17.36 -6.00 19.63
CA GLY A 515 16.91 -7.39 19.72
C GLY A 515 17.31 -8.28 18.53
N LEU A 516 17.63 -7.70 17.37
CA LEU A 516 18.05 -8.43 16.17
C LEU A 516 19.45 -9.04 16.30
N TRP A 517 20.34 -8.42 17.08
CA TRP A 517 21.74 -8.84 17.24
C TRP A 517 22.13 -9.18 18.67
N SER A 518 21.34 -8.81 19.68
CA SER A 518 21.64 -9.18 21.07
C SER A 518 20.42 -9.48 21.94
N THR A 519 20.58 -10.48 22.80
CA THR A 519 19.65 -10.82 23.88
C THR A 519 20.00 -10.15 25.21
N LYS A 520 21.21 -9.59 25.37
CA LYS A 520 21.68 -8.99 26.62
C LYS A 520 21.17 -7.56 26.77
N ALA A 521 20.53 -7.25 27.90
CA ALA A 521 20.02 -5.91 28.23
C ALA A 521 21.04 -4.78 28.02
N SER A 522 22.25 -4.97 28.55
CA SER A 522 23.32 -3.97 28.50
C SER A 522 23.71 -3.60 27.08
N ARG A 523 23.78 -4.58 26.16
CA ARG A 523 24.09 -4.32 24.75
C ARG A 523 22.96 -3.61 24.02
N ARG A 524 21.70 -3.88 24.39
CA ARG A 524 20.56 -3.15 23.83
C ARG A 524 20.54 -1.69 24.28
N VAL A 525 20.84 -1.43 25.55
CA VAL A 525 21.00 -0.07 26.08
C VAL A 525 22.14 0.65 25.38
N VAL A 526 23.32 0.02 25.24
CA VAL A 526 24.45 0.62 24.51
C VAL A 526 24.11 0.88 23.04
N SER A 527 23.44 -0.05 22.34
CA SER A 527 22.98 0.17 20.96
C SER A 527 21.99 1.34 20.84
N ALA A 528 21.04 1.43 21.77
CA ALA A 528 20.06 2.52 21.79
C ALA A 528 20.71 3.87 22.06
N LEU A 529 21.60 3.94 23.05
CA LEU A 529 22.35 5.15 23.36
C LEU A 529 23.29 5.56 22.23
N LEU A 530 23.98 4.62 21.57
CA LEU A 530 24.78 4.92 20.37
C LEU A 530 23.90 5.54 19.28
N TRP A 531 22.76 4.92 18.98
CA TRP A 531 21.84 5.43 17.95
C TRP A 531 21.35 6.84 18.27
N THR A 532 20.88 7.08 19.50
CA THR A 532 20.42 8.40 19.93
C THR A 532 21.55 9.44 19.94
N ALA A 533 22.78 9.03 20.24
CA ALA A 533 23.94 9.91 20.25
C ALA A 533 24.52 10.18 18.86
N MET A 534 23.86 9.81 17.76
CA MET A 534 24.38 10.07 16.41
C MET A 534 24.26 11.56 16.04
N PRO A 535 25.34 12.21 15.55
CA PRO A 535 25.32 13.64 15.21
C PRO A 535 24.26 14.02 14.16
N THR A 536 23.93 13.13 13.21
CA THR A 536 22.88 13.37 12.20
C THR A 536 21.52 13.67 12.82
N LEU A 537 21.13 13.01 13.93
CA LEU A 537 19.88 13.31 14.63
C LEU A 537 19.93 14.70 15.26
N HIS A 538 21.05 15.03 15.91
CA HIS A 538 21.26 16.31 16.57
C HIS A 538 21.20 17.49 15.59
N ILE A 539 21.79 17.34 14.41
CA ILE A 539 21.74 18.34 13.32
C ILE A 539 20.31 18.48 12.81
N ALA A 540 19.63 17.36 12.50
CA ALA A 540 18.26 17.37 11.98
C ALA A 540 17.28 18.06 12.94
N VAL A 541 17.41 17.80 14.26
CA VAL A 541 16.58 18.46 15.27
C VAL A 541 16.91 19.95 15.36
N GLY A 542 18.19 20.33 15.36
CA GLY A 542 18.59 21.75 15.46
C GLY A 542 18.23 22.61 14.24
N GLU A 543 18.09 22.01 13.05
CA GLU A 543 17.66 22.69 11.81
C GLU A 543 16.15 22.60 11.55
N GLY A 544 15.40 21.85 12.37
CA GLY A 544 13.96 21.70 12.19
C GLY A 544 13.55 20.79 11.02
N ARG A 545 14.44 19.89 10.58
CA ARG A 545 14.19 18.97 9.47
C ARG A 545 13.34 17.78 9.92
N ILE A 546 12.03 17.99 10.03
CA ILE A 546 11.05 17.02 10.54
C ILE A 546 11.14 15.68 9.80
N GLY A 547 11.29 15.71 8.48
CA GLY A 547 11.44 14.50 7.66
C GLY A 547 12.64 13.65 8.07
N ALA A 548 13.81 14.26 8.27
CA ALA A 548 15.02 13.58 8.70
C ALA A 548 14.91 13.04 10.14
N VAL A 549 14.24 13.76 11.04
CA VAL A 549 13.98 13.29 12.42
C VAL A 549 13.07 12.06 12.42
N LEU A 550 11.96 12.08 11.65
CA LEU A 550 11.07 10.93 11.49
C LEU A 550 11.82 9.72 10.94
N VAL A 551 12.68 9.93 9.93
CA VAL A 551 13.49 8.85 9.36
C VAL A 551 14.37 8.21 10.43
N HIS A 552 15.11 9.03 11.18
CA HIS A 552 16.03 8.52 12.20
C HIS A 552 15.29 7.80 13.34
N VAL A 553 14.12 8.28 13.75
CA VAL A 553 13.32 7.67 14.81
C VAL A 553 12.70 6.34 14.35
N LEU A 554 12.12 6.27 13.14
CA LEU A 554 11.34 5.11 12.69
C LEU A 554 12.16 4.03 11.99
N LEU A 555 13.34 4.37 11.45
CA LEU A 555 14.20 3.43 10.71
C LEU A 555 14.48 2.12 11.48
N PRO A 556 14.87 2.13 12.77
CA PRO A 556 15.12 0.88 13.50
C PRO A 556 13.92 -0.06 13.54
N VAL A 557 12.71 0.45 13.73
CA VAL A 557 11.48 -0.36 13.79
C VAL A 557 11.09 -0.85 12.41
N ALA A 558 11.26 -0.04 11.36
CA ALA A 558 11.06 -0.45 9.98
C ALA A 558 11.98 -1.63 9.60
N VAL A 559 13.24 -1.59 10.03
CA VAL A 559 14.18 -2.70 9.83
C VAL A 559 13.74 -3.95 10.61
N VAL A 560 13.30 -3.83 11.87
CA VAL A 560 12.78 -4.98 12.63
C VAL A 560 11.59 -5.63 11.92
N ALA A 561 10.63 -4.83 11.47
CA ALA A 561 9.47 -5.33 10.75
C ALA A 561 9.89 -6.07 9.47
N THR A 562 10.85 -5.50 8.73
CA THR A 562 11.41 -6.09 7.50
C THR A 562 12.13 -7.41 7.78
N VAL A 563 13.00 -7.45 8.80
CA VAL A 563 13.74 -8.67 9.18
C VAL A 563 12.79 -9.75 9.67
N ARG A 564 11.73 -9.41 10.42
CA ARG A 564 10.70 -10.38 10.83
C ARG A 564 9.89 -10.90 9.65
N ALA A 565 9.57 -10.04 8.68
CA ALA A 565 8.91 -10.43 7.44
C ALA A 565 9.78 -11.41 6.64
N VAL A 566 11.07 -11.12 6.47
CA VAL A 566 12.04 -11.99 5.77
C VAL A 566 12.29 -13.29 6.53
N GLY A 567 12.51 -13.24 7.84
CA GLY A 567 12.84 -14.40 8.67
C GLY A 567 11.71 -15.44 8.70
N ARG A 568 10.45 -15.00 8.80
CA ARG A 568 9.29 -15.91 8.70
C ARG A 568 9.13 -16.48 7.30
N ALA A 569 9.42 -15.69 6.25
CA ALA A 569 9.42 -16.17 4.88
C ALA A 569 10.53 -17.20 4.61
N ALA A 570 11.71 -17.05 5.22
CA ALA A 570 12.86 -17.92 5.00
C ALA A 570 12.77 -19.27 5.75
N VAL A 571 12.23 -19.30 6.98
CA VAL A 571 12.24 -20.49 7.86
C VAL A 571 11.05 -21.44 7.60
N GLY A 572 10.06 -21.05 6.79
CA GLY A 572 8.95 -21.95 6.42
C GLY A 572 8.16 -22.47 7.64
N LEU A 573 8.12 -21.70 8.73
CA LEU A 573 7.33 -22.00 9.92
C LEU A 573 5.85 -21.76 9.59
N GLY A 574 5.22 -22.68 8.83
CA GLY A 574 3.79 -23.06 8.80
C GLY A 574 2.69 -21.98 8.86
N VAL A 575 3.04 -20.72 8.80
CA VAL A 575 2.21 -19.52 8.83
C VAL A 575 2.70 -18.73 7.62
N ALA A 576 2.06 -18.94 6.47
CA ALA A 576 2.15 -18.15 5.23
C ALA A 576 2.77 -16.79 5.54
N GLY A 577 3.98 -16.56 5.02
CA GLY A 577 4.89 -15.49 5.47
C GLY A 577 4.10 -14.29 5.93
N SER A 578 4.09 -14.04 7.24
CA SER A 578 3.01 -13.29 7.89
C SER A 578 2.86 -11.92 7.25
N TRP A 579 1.85 -11.81 6.38
CA TRP A 579 1.51 -10.63 5.61
C TRP A 579 1.46 -9.39 6.52
N GLU A 580 1.07 -9.57 7.78
CA GLU A 580 1.10 -8.58 8.85
C GLU A 580 2.45 -7.86 8.97
N TYR A 581 3.56 -8.60 9.06
CA TYR A 581 4.90 -8.02 9.25
C TYR A 581 5.44 -7.40 7.96
N ALA A 582 5.18 -8.03 6.81
CA ALA A 582 5.54 -7.46 5.51
C ALA A 582 4.77 -6.15 5.25
N THR A 583 3.50 -6.10 5.66
CA THR A 583 2.66 -4.91 5.51
C THR A 583 2.98 -3.84 6.54
N GLY A 584 3.28 -4.22 7.78
CA GLY A 584 3.83 -3.32 8.79
C GLY A 584 5.16 -2.71 8.33
N ALA A 585 6.04 -3.51 7.71
CA ALA A 585 7.26 -3.02 7.08
C ALA A 585 6.96 -2.08 5.91
N ALA A 586 6.00 -2.42 5.04
CA ALA A 586 5.60 -1.59 3.90
C ALA A 586 5.01 -0.23 4.35
N LEU A 587 4.18 -0.19 5.39
CA LEU A 587 3.64 1.04 5.95
C LEU A 587 4.73 1.90 6.59
N LEU A 588 5.63 1.30 7.39
CA LEU A 588 6.74 2.03 8.00
C LEU A 588 7.70 2.58 6.95
N LEU A 589 8.05 1.78 5.93
CA LEU A 589 8.92 2.22 4.83
C LEU A 589 8.22 3.29 3.97
N MET A 590 6.90 3.20 3.77
CA MET A 590 6.12 4.26 3.13
C MET A 590 6.22 5.57 3.91
N VAL A 591 6.08 5.54 5.24
CA VAL A 591 6.26 6.73 6.10
C VAL A 591 7.68 7.30 5.95
N LEU A 592 8.70 6.45 5.92
CA LEU A 592 10.09 6.87 5.72
C LEU A 592 10.30 7.54 4.35
N THR A 593 9.76 6.96 3.27
CA THR A 593 9.84 7.53 1.92
C THR A 593 8.97 8.77 1.73
N ALA A 594 7.90 8.91 2.51
CA ALA A 594 7.09 10.12 2.51
C ALA A 594 7.78 11.26 3.27
N ALA A 595 8.47 10.95 4.38
CA ALA A 595 9.27 11.90 5.15
C ALA A 595 10.55 12.34 4.42
N SER A 596 11.15 11.45 3.63
CA SER A 596 12.28 11.77 2.75
C SER A 596 12.15 10.98 1.45
N PRO A 597 11.64 11.62 0.37
CA PRO A 597 11.49 10.98 -0.93
C PRO A 597 12.81 10.44 -1.52
N ALA A 598 13.96 10.95 -1.04
CA ALA A 598 15.29 10.51 -1.47
C ALA A 598 15.57 9.05 -1.12
N LEU A 599 14.86 8.48 -0.13
CA LEU A 599 14.96 7.08 0.25
C LEU A 599 14.15 6.13 -0.65
N LEU A 600 13.24 6.67 -1.48
CA LEU A 600 12.34 5.87 -2.32
C LEU A 600 13.10 4.90 -3.26
N PRO A 601 14.15 5.31 -3.99
CA PRO A 601 14.90 4.39 -4.85
C PRO A 601 15.53 3.24 -4.06
N LEU A 602 16.09 3.52 -2.88
CA LEU A 602 16.72 2.51 -2.02
C LEU A 602 15.69 1.49 -1.53
N VAL A 603 14.55 1.95 -1.02
CA VAL A 603 13.46 1.09 -0.53
C VAL A 603 12.90 0.21 -1.66
N VAL A 604 12.70 0.79 -2.85
CA VAL A 604 12.18 0.07 -4.00
C VAL A 604 13.16 -1.02 -4.46
N ILE A 605 14.44 -0.68 -4.65
CA ILE A 605 15.47 -1.63 -5.09
C ILE A 605 15.62 -2.75 -4.06
N VAL A 606 15.76 -2.43 -2.78
CA VAL A 606 15.91 -3.43 -1.71
C VAL A 606 14.67 -4.32 -1.62
N GLY A 607 13.47 -3.74 -1.68
CA GLY A 607 12.21 -4.48 -1.67
C GLY A 607 12.09 -5.46 -2.83
N ILE A 608 12.40 -5.02 -4.06
CA ILE A 608 12.39 -5.87 -5.26
C ILE A 608 13.43 -6.98 -5.15
N VAL A 609 14.66 -6.68 -4.73
CA VAL A 609 15.73 -7.67 -4.57
C VAL A 609 15.35 -8.72 -3.53
N LEU A 610 14.85 -8.32 -2.35
CA LEU A 610 14.41 -9.24 -1.31
C LEU A 610 13.24 -10.13 -1.79
N ALA A 611 12.22 -9.54 -2.41
CA ALA A 611 11.08 -10.28 -2.93
C ALA A 611 11.49 -11.27 -4.03
N SER A 612 12.44 -10.88 -4.89
CA SER A 612 12.94 -11.71 -6.00
C SER A 612 13.80 -12.87 -5.52
N ILE A 613 14.75 -12.63 -4.59
CA ILE A 613 15.63 -13.67 -4.03
C ILE A 613 14.82 -14.75 -3.29
N LEU A 614 13.76 -14.35 -2.56
CA LEU A 614 12.91 -15.31 -1.83
C LEU A 614 11.84 -15.97 -2.71
N GLY A 615 11.69 -15.58 -3.97
CA GLY A 615 10.77 -16.19 -4.94
C GLY A 615 9.33 -16.27 -4.43
N ARG A 616 8.73 -17.47 -4.43
CA ARG A 616 7.35 -17.69 -3.95
C ARG A 616 7.17 -17.30 -2.48
N ARG A 617 8.21 -17.43 -1.65
CA ARG A 617 8.19 -17.09 -0.22
C ARG A 617 8.26 -15.58 0.02
N GLY A 618 8.83 -14.84 -0.94
CA GLY A 618 8.96 -13.38 -0.91
C GLY A 618 7.74 -12.62 -1.42
N ARG A 619 6.66 -13.31 -1.83
CA ARG A 619 5.42 -12.67 -2.33
C ARG A 619 4.90 -11.50 -1.48
N PRO A 620 4.74 -11.61 -0.15
CA PRO A 620 4.24 -10.49 0.66
C PRO A 620 5.21 -9.30 0.69
N LEU A 621 6.51 -9.51 0.43
CA LEU A 621 7.50 -8.43 0.41
C LEU A 621 7.33 -7.50 -0.80
N TRP A 622 6.60 -7.89 -1.85
CA TRP A 622 6.22 -6.99 -2.94
C TRP A 622 5.36 -5.81 -2.48
N LEU A 623 4.72 -5.90 -1.31
CA LEU A 623 4.01 -4.75 -0.73
C LEU A 623 4.96 -3.62 -0.34
N ILE A 624 6.22 -3.90 0.01
CA ILE A 624 7.19 -2.87 0.40
C ILE A 624 7.41 -1.82 -0.71
N PRO A 625 7.85 -2.21 -1.93
CA PRO A 625 7.99 -1.24 -3.01
C PRO A 625 6.64 -0.71 -3.48
N LEU A 626 5.60 -1.56 -3.52
CA LEU A 626 4.29 -1.18 -4.05
C LEU A 626 3.61 -0.08 -3.21
N THR A 627 3.66 -0.17 -1.88
CA THR A 627 3.03 0.81 -1.00
C THR A 627 3.73 2.16 -1.05
N SER A 628 5.06 2.16 -1.06
CA SER A 628 5.85 3.40 -1.16
C SER A 628 5.64 4.08 -2.53
N LEU A 629 5.63 3.31 -3.62
CA LEU A 629 5.37 3.83 -4.96
C LEU A 629 3.92 4.30 -5.15
N ALA A 630 2.93 3.61 -4.57
CA ALA A 630 1.53 4.00 -4.69
C ALA A 630 1.25 5.38 -4.07
N VAL A 631 1.88 5.67 -2.92
CA VAL A 631 1.76 6.97 -2.26
C VAL A 631 2.54 8.06 -2.99
N ALA A 632 3.72 7.73 -3.55
CA ALA A 632 4.51 8.66 -4.36
C ALA A 632 3.96 8.90 -5.78
N ALA A 633 3.05 8.04 -6.26
CA ALA A 633 2.58 8.07 -7.64
C ALA A 633 1.95 9.41 -8.08
N PRO A 634 1.10 10.09 -7.28
CA PRO A 634 0.53 11.38 -7.69
C PRO A 634 1.61 12.46 -7.89
N MET A 635 2.56 12.56 -6.97
CA MET A 635 3.70 13.48 -7.06
C MET A 635 4.59 13.17 -8.27
N ILE A 636 4.97 11.90 -8.46
CA ILE A 636 5.79 11.47 -9.61
C ILE A 636 5.06 11.72 -10.93
N ALA A 637 3.76 11.41 -11.00
CA ALA A 637 2.96 11.66 -12.19
C ALA A 637 2.86 13.16 -12.50
N SER A 638 2.67 14.00 -11.48
CA SER A 638 2.66 15.45 -11.61
C SER A 638 3.97 15.99 -12.16
N ALA A 639 5.11 15.52 -11.64
CA ALA A 639 6.44 15.90 -12.13
C ALA A 639 6.65 15.48 -13.60
N VAL A 640 6.27 14.25 -13.97
CA VAL A 640 6.38 13.77 -15.36
C VAL A 640 5.48 14.56 -16.31
N LEU A 641 4.24 14.86 -15.90
CA LEU A 641 3.28 15.60 -16.73
C LEU A 641 3.70 17.05 -16.98
N GLN A 642 4.39 17.66 -16.02
CA GLN A 642 4.92 19.02 -16.13
C GLN A 642 6.33 19.09 -16.73
N GLY A 643 6.96 17.95 -17.04
CA GLY A 643 8.33 17.92 -17.56
C GLY A 643 9.42 18.30 -16.55
N LYS A 644 9.11 18.26 -15.25
CA LYS A 644 10.01 18.67 -14.16
C LYS A 644 11.06 17.59 -13.87
N ASN A 645 12.22 18.00 -13.37
CA ASN A 645 13.32 17.09 -13.06
C ASN A 645 12.95 16.16 -11.87
N LEU A 646 12.69 14.89 -12.18
CA LEU A 646 12.33 13.88 -11.17
C LEU A 646 13.39 13.71 -10.07
N ALA A 647 14.68 13.89 -10.39
CA ALA A 647 15.72 13.78 -9.37
C ALA A 647 15.64 14.91 -8.35
N ALA A 648 15.31 16.14 -8.79
CA ALA A 648 15.11 17.26 -7.90
C ALA A 648 13.88 17.07 -7.02
N VAL A 649 12.77 16.63 -7.60
CA VAL A 649 11.52 16.32 -6.86
C VAL A 649 11.74 15.22 -5.81
N LEU A 650 12.51 14.18 -6.12
CA LEU A 650 12.81 13.10 -5.18
C LEU A 650 13.78 13.51 -4.07
N VAL A 651 14.59 14.54 -4.27
CA VAL A 651 15.57 14.97 -3.26
C VAL A 651 15.06 16.16 -2.44
N HIS A 652 13.98 16.80 -2.88
CA HIS A 652 13.28 17.83 -2.13
C HIS A 652 12.82 17.30 -0.76
N GLU A 653 13.03 18.09 0.29
CA GLU A 653 12.60 17.77 1.65
C GLU A 653 11.30 18.49 2.01
N PRO A 654 10.43 17.89 2.82
CA PRO A 654 9.24 18.57 3.30
C PRO A 654 9.63 19.77 4.18
N GLY A 655 9.08 20.94 3.87
CA GLY A 655 9.35 22.19 4.59
C GLY A 655 9.98 23.26 3.70
N ARG A 656 10.66 24.21 4.34
CA ARG A 656 11.43 25.25 3.62
C ARG A 656 12.71 24.65 3.05
N ALA A 657 13.08 25.06 1.83
CA ALA A 657 14.35 24.69 1.23
C ALA A 657 15.49 25.36 2.01
N LEU A 658 16.26 24.56 2.76
CA LEU A 658 17.38 25.02 3.55
C LEU A 658 18.68 24.48 2.97
N ALA A 659 19.65 25.37 2.70
CA ALA A 659 20.97 25.04 2.19
C ALA A 659 21.62 23.91 3.01
N ALA A 660 21.80 22.75 2.36
CA ALA A 660 22.50 21.62 2.95
C ALA A 660 23.98 21.69 2.57
N ASP A 661 24.83 22.18 3.48
CA ASP A 661 26.29 22.01 3.35
C ASP A 661 26.63 20.54 3.58
N ALA A 662 26.41 19.69 2.58
CA ALA A 662 26.58 18.26 2.68
C ALA A 662 28.01 17.90 3.13
N ALA A 663 28.12 17.17 4.24
CA ALA A 663 29.41 16.72 4.75
C ALA A 663 30.13 15.83 3.71
N PRO A 664 31.46 15.89 3.60
CA PRO A 664 32.20 14.92 2.80
C PRO A 664 31.99 13.49 3.35
N LEU A 665 32.07 12.48 2.49
CA LEU A 665 31.68 11.09 2.84
C LEU A 665 32.40 10.52 4.07
N TRP A 666 33.63 10.93 4.34
CA TRP A 666 34.36 10.50 5.53
C TRP A 666 33.77 11.09 6.83
N GLN A 667 33.27 12.34 6.81
CA GLN A 667 32.56 12.94 7.94
C GLN A 667 31.16 12.30 8.10
N GLN A 668 30.49 11.97 6.99
CA GLN A 668 29.23 11.23 7.01
C GLN A 668 29.37 9.84 7.65
N LEU A 669 30.46 9.12 7.36
CA LEU A 669 30.77 7.84 8.00
C LEU A 669 31.02 7.94 9.51
N LEU A 670 31.44 9.13 10.00
CA LEU A 670 31.56 9.42 11.43
C LEU A 670 30.23 9.90 12.05
N GLY A 671 29.21 10.13 11.23
CA GLY A 671 27.84 10.43 11.63
C GLY A 671 27.40 11.88 11.44
N PHE A 672 28.22 12.74 10.82
CA PHE A 672 27.89 14.14 10.54
C PHE A 672 27.28 14.28 9.14
N SER A 673 26.03 14.74 9.06
CA SER A 673 25.36 15.03 7.78
C SER A 673 25.76 16.38 7.19
N ARG A 674 26.11 17.34 8.05
CA ARG A 674 26.58 18.69 7.69
C ARG A 674 28.09 18.82 7.85
N ALA A 675 28.73 19.48 6.89
CA ALA A 675 30.17 19.70 6.90
C ALA A 675 30.58 20.52 8.13
N PHE A 676 31.71 20.16 8.74
CA PHE A 676 32.40 20.96 9.73
C PHE A 676 33.88 21.13 9.33
N ASP A 677 34.50 22.22 9.79
CA ASP A 677 35.92 22.46 9.57
C ASP A 677 36.75 21.55 10.51
N PRO A 678 37.55 20.60 9.98
CA PRO A 678 38.39 19.72 10.78
C PRO A 678 39.52 20.44 11.53
N ALA A 679 39.92 21.64 11.08
CA ALA A 679 40.96 22.44 11.72
C ALA A 679 40.42 23.30 12.87
N ALA A 680 39.11 23.49 12.97
CA ALA A 680 38.50 24.34 13.97
C ALA A 680 38.64 23.83 15.43
N GLY A 681 38.70 24.80 16.36
CA GLY A 681 38.50 24.58 17.78
C GLY A 681 37.03 24.30 18.14
N LEU A 682 36.75 24.07 19.41
CA LEU A 682 35.38 23.78 19.87
C LEU A 682 34.56 25.06 20.07
N ALA A 683 33.49 25.23 19.27
CA ALA A 683 32.73 26.47 19.17
C ALA A 683 32.04 26.92 20.48
N SER A 684 31.79 26.01 21.43
CA SER A 684 31.12 26.29 22.71
C SER A 684 32.06 26.42 23.92
N ALA A 685 33.39 26.47 23.69
CA ALA A 685 34.36 26.55 24.79
C ALA A 685 34.43 27.94 25.47
N GLY A 686 33.80 28.97 24.88
CA GLY A 686 33.86 30.36 25.34
C GLY A 686 32.94 30.71 26.51
N ALA A 687 33.14 30.10 27.69
CA ALA A 687 32.66 30.66 28.96
C ALA A 687 33.87 31.18 29.77
N ALA A 688 33.86 32.47 30.12
CA ALA A 688 35.00 33.21 30.62
C ALA A 688 35.59 32.64 31.94
N GLY A 689 36.92 32.49 32.00
CA GLY A 689 37.68 32.46 33.26
C GLY A 689 38.50 31.21 33.62
N SER A 690 38.62 30.19 32.76
CA SER A 690 39.45 29.00 33.05
C SER A 690 40.42 28.64 31.91
N TRP A 691 41.50 27.91 32.23
CA TRP A 691 42.54 27.48 31.27
C TRP A 691 42.03 26.45 30.23
N LEU A 692 40.95 25.75 30.56
CA LEU A 692 40.36 24.67 29.77
C LEU A 692 39.67 25.17 28.47
N PRO A 693 38.85 26.25 28.49
CA PRO A 693 38.39 27.00 27.33
C PRO A 693 39.45 27.32 26.28
N GLY A 694 40.60 27.88 26.70
CA GLY A 694 41.68 28.26 25.79
C GLY A 694 42.36 27.06 25.13
N TYR A 695 42.47 25.94 25.84
CA TYR A 695 43.00 24.70 25.27
C TYR A 695 42.04 24.06 24.26
N LEU A 696 40.74 24.05 24.55
CA LEU A 696 39.69 23.51 23.67
C LEU A 696 39.41 24.41 22.44
N ALA A 697 39.81 25.68 22.49
CA ALA A 697 39.80 26.60 21.36
C ALA A 697 40.99 26.38 20.39
N GLY A 698 41.96 25.51 20.72
CA GLY A 698 43.08 25.20 19.84
C GLY A 698 42.68 24.44 18.57
N ASP A 699 43.60 24.35 17.61
CA ASP A 699 43.32 23.73 16.32
C ASP A 699 43.02 22.22 16.43
N PHE A 700 42.17 21.74 15.53
CA PHE A 700 41.79 20.33 15.32
C PHE A 700 40.98 19.65 16.43
N TRP A 701 40.39 20.39 17.39
CA TRP A 701 39.50 19.78 18.37
C TRP A 701 38.24 19.20 17.75
N SER A 702 37.68 19.86 16.72
CA SER A 702 36.53 19.36 15.97
C SER A 702 36.81 17.95 15.40
N LEU A 703 37.98 17.77 14.76
CA LEU A 703 38.41 16.48 14.21
C LEU A 703 38.62 15.44 15.30
N ARG A 704 39.35 15.75 16.38
CA ARG A 704 39.62 14.81 17.48
C ARG A 704 38.33 14.26 18.09
N ILE A 705 37.35 15.15 18.27
CA ILE A 705 36.05 14.80 18.82
C ILE A 705 35.21 14.02 17.81
N ALA A 706 35.19 14.42 16.55
CA ALA A 706 34.49 13.68 15.50
C ALA A 706 35.02 12.25 15.36
N LEU A 707 36.35 12.08 15.44
CA LEU A 707 36.98 10.76 15.48
C LEU A 707 36.59 9.99 16.74
N LEU A 708 36.59 10.63 17.92
CA LEU A 708 36.16 9.98 19.16
C LEU A 708 34.72 9.46 19.09
N ILE A 709 33.82 10.22 18.47
CA ILE A 709 32.39 9.89 18.35
C ILE A 709 32.17 8.75 17.34
N GLY A 710 32.69 8.89 16.12
CA GLY A 710 32.32 7.99 15.01
C GLY A 710 33.30 6.83 14.75
N LEU A 711 34.60 7.05 14.98
CA LEU A 711 35.65 6.11 14.56
C LEU A 711 35.56 4.75 15.26
N PRO A 712 35.30 4.67 16.59
CA PRO A 712 35.18 3.37 17.24
C PRO A 712 34.11 2.50 16.58
N LEU A 713 32.92 3.04 16.34
CA LEU A 713 31.83 2.29 15.71
C LEU A 713 32.18 1.87 14.28
N LEU A 714 32.76 2.79 13.49
CA LEU A 714 33.18 2.52 12.11
C LEU A 714 34.20 1.37 12.04
N VAL A 715 35.25 1.42 12.86
CA VAL A 715 36.29 0.38 12.89
C VAL A 715 35.71 -0.97 13.31
N ILE A 716 34.87 -0.99 14.34
CA ILE A 716 34.19 -2.21 14.83
C ILE A 716 33.29 -2.78 13.74
N ALA A 717 32.52 -1.94 13.04
CA ALA A 717 31.63 -2.37 11.97
C ALA A 717 32.41 -2.95 10.79
N LEU A 718 33.47 -2.29 10.33
CA LEU A 718 34.32 -2.78 9.23
C LEU A 718 34.94 -4.15 9.57
N LEU A 719 35.55 -4.28 10.75
CA LEU A 719 36.06 -5.57 11.23
C LEU A 719 34.94 -6.62 11.34
N GLY A 720 33.74 -6.19 11.75
CA GLY A 720 32.55 -7.02 11.84
C GLY A 720 32.05 -7.56 10.50
N ILE A 721 32.15 -6.75 9.43
CA ILE A 721 31.79 -7.14 8.06
C ILE A 721 32.76 -8.20 7.53
N PHE A 722 34.07 -8.02 7.74
CA PHE A 722 35.10 -8.97 7.29
C PHE A 722 35.12 -10.29 8.09
N THR A 723 34.71 -10.24 9.36
CA THR A 723 34.55 -11.44 10.22
C THR A 723 33.15 -12.10 10.08
N GLY A 724 32.37 -11.65 9.10
CA GLY A 724 31.10 -12.25 8.71
C GLY A 724 31.26 -13.74 8.37
N SER A 725 30.28 -14.56 8.76
CA SER A 725 30.25 -15.99 8.45
C SER A 725 28.98 -16.31 7.69
N ARG A 726 29.03 -17.30 6.79
CA ARG A 726 27.90 -17.75 5.98
C ARG A 726 26.67 -18.15 6.81
N THR A 727 26.87 -18.52 8.09
CA THR A 727 25.80 -18.92 9.01
C THR A 727 25.09 -17.75 9.69
N ARG A 728 25.63 -16.53 9.65
CA ARG A 728 24.93 -15.31 10.11
C ARG A 728 25.21 -14.16 9.12
N PRO A 729 24.36 -14.00 8.08
CA PRO A 729 24.61 -13.07 6.99
C PRO A 729 24.42 -11.59 7.36
N LEU A 730 23.93 -11.28 8.57
CA LEU A 730 23.57 -9.91 8.97
C LEU A 730 24.68 -8.87 8.73
N PRO A 731 25.95 -9.07 9.13
CA PRO A 731 27.01 -8.08 8.86
C PRO A 731 27.29 -7.90 7.36
N ILE A 732 27.17 -8.95 6.56
CA ILE A 732 27.40 -8.88 5.10
C ILE A 732 26.27 -8.08 4.44
N VAL A 733 25.02 -8.36 4.80
CA VAL A 733 23.85 -7.63 4.30
C VAL A 733 23.92 -6.15 4.70
N ALA A 734 24.29 -5.88 5.96
CA ALA A 734 24.51 -4.51 6.44
C ALA A 734 25.65 -3.82 5.68
N GLY A 735 26.75 -4.52 5.38
CA GLY A 735 27.84 -4.00 4.55
C GLY A 735 27.42 -3.68 3.11
N THR A 736 26.61 -4.53 2.47
CA THR A 736 26.09 -4.25 1.12
C THR A 736 25.12 -3.07 1.09
N LEU A 737 24.26 -2.96 2.11
CA LEU A 737 23.34 -1.82 2.24
C LEU A 737 24.08 -0.53 2.57
N LEU A 738 25.15 -0.59 3.38
CA LEU A 738 26.03 0.54 3.66
C LEU A 738 26.66 1.09 2.38
N LEU A 739 27.16 0.23 1.48
CA LEU A 739 27.73 0.67 0.20
C LEU A 739 26.68 1.33 -0.70
N ALA A 740 25.47 0.76 -0.78
CA ALA A 740 24.36 1.36 -1.52
C ALA A 740 23.94 2.72 -0.96
N ALA A 741 23.84 2.84 0.37
CA ALA A 741 23.53 4.10 1.05
C ALA A 741 24.64 5.15 0.88
N LEU A 742 25.91 4.74 0.90
CA LEU A 742 27.04 5.64 0.66
C LEU A 742 27.03 6.20 -0.77
N GLY A 743 26.73 5.38 -1.77
CA GLY A 743 26.55 5.83 -3.15
C GLY A 743 25.36 6.77 -3.33
N LEU A 744 24.22 6.45 -2.70
CA LEU A 744 23.05 7.31 -2.71
C LEU A 744 23.31 8.66 -2.01
N SER A 745 24.00 8.66 -0.88
CA SER A 745 24.33 9.88 -0.13
C SER A 745 25.25 10.81 -0.92
N ALA A 746 26.25 10.23 -1.61
CA ALA A 746 27.12 10.97 -2.53
C ALA A 746 26.33 11.63 -3.66
N LEU A 747 25.35 10.91 -4.23
CA LEU A 747 24.50 11.43 -5.29
C LEU A 747 23.57 12.54 -4.78
N VAL A 748 22.90 12.35 -3.64
CA VAL A 748 21.98 13.31 -3.03
C VAL A 748 22.67 14.66 -2.78
N GLY A 749 23.89 14.66 -2.26
CA GLY A 749 24.66 15.89 -2.02
C GLY A 749 25.12 16.63 -3.29
N LEU A 750 24.91 16.07 -4.48
CA LEU A 750 25.24 16.70 -5.77
C LEU A 750 23.99 17.17 -6.53
N LEU A 751 22.83 16.59 -6.24
CA LEU A 751 21.57 16.89 -6.93
C LEU A 751 20.99 18.22 -6.42
N ALA A 752 20.43 19.00 -7.34
CA ALA A 752 19.64 20.18 -6.99
C ALA A 752 18.34 19.76 -6.31
N ALA A 753 17.98 20.42 -5.21
CA ALA A 753 16.79 20.12 -4.42
C ALA A 753 15.86 21.33 -4.24
N GLY A 754 16.36 22.53 -4.49
CA GLY A 754 15.64 23.80 -4.37
C GLY A 754 16.52 24.97 -4.82
N SER A 755 16.00 26.18 -4.69
CA SER A 755 16.78 27.42 -4.74
C SER A 755 16.45 28.30 -3.54
N ASP A 756 17.40 29.12 -3.12
CA ASP A 756 17.15 30.25 -2.20
C ASP A 756 16.92 31.56 -2.98
N GLY A 757 16.55 31.46 -4.27
CA GLY A 757 16.38 32.58 -5.18
C GLY A 757 17.64 33.11 -5.85
N THR A 758 18.83 32.90 -5.27
CA THR A 758 20.12 33.34 -5.87
C THR A 758 21.01 32.17 -6.25
N ALA A 759 20.96 31.09 -5.48
CA ALA A 759 21.76 29.89 -5.64
C ALA A 759 20.90 28.63 -5.64
N VAL A 760 21.39 27.61 -6.32
CA VAL A 760 20.79 26.27 -6.29
C VAL A 760 21.24 25.54 -5.03
N ILE A 761 20.27 25.08 -4.25
CA ILE A 761 20.49 24.33 -3.02
C ILE A 761 20.65 22.84 -3.33
N SER A 762 21.67 22.22 -2.74
CA SER A 762 21.86 20.76 -2.82
C SER A 762 20.96 19.98 -1.86
N GLY A 763 20.71 18.72 -2.19
CA GLY A 763 19.94 17.80 -1.36
C GLY A 763 20.55 17.50 0.01
N ASN A 764 19.71 17.33 1.03
CA ASN A 764 20.15 16.94 2.35
C ASN A 764 20.48 15.44 2.43
N PRO A 765 21.74 15.04 2.73
CA PRO A 765 22.10 13.64 2.88
C PRO A 765 21.66 13.02 4.22
N GLY A 766 21.18 13.82 5.19
CA GLY A 766 20.91 13.37 6.57
C GLY A 766 20.09 12.09 6.73
N PRO A 767 18.95 11.91 6.02
CA PRO A 767 18.17 10.68 6.03
C PRO A 767 18.98 9.45 5.57
N VAL A 768 19.81 9.60 4.54
CA VAL A 768 20.66 8.52 4.01
C VAL A 768 21.81 8.21 4.97
N VAL A 769 22.41 9.24 5.59
CA VAL A 769 23.42 9.07 6.65
C VAL A 769 22.86 8.28 7.82
N SER A 770 21.59 8.47 8.21
CA SER A 770 20.95 7.65 9.23
C SER A 770 20.91 6.17 8.82
N VAL A 771 20.60 5.85 7.56
CA VAL A 771 20.65 4.47 7.03
C VAL A 771 22.07 3.90 7.11
N MET A 772 23.09 4.69 6.74
CA MET A 772 24.50 4.28 6.82
C MET A 772 24.90 3.94 8.27
N LEU A 773 24.58 4.83 9.22
CA LEU A 773 24.91 4.64 10.63
C LEU A 773 24.18 3.44 11.24
N PHE A 774 22.94 3.17 10.81
CA PHE A 774 22.21 1.98 11.26
C PHE A 774 22.89 0.70 10.76
N CYS A 775 23.38 0.70 9.51
CA CYS A 775 24.13 -0.43 8.96
C CYS A 775 25.45 -0.65 9.72
N LEU A 776 26.18 0.42 10.07
CA LEU A 776 27.38 0.35 10.90
C LEU A 776 27.06 -0.19 12.30
N LEU A 777 25.99 0.30 12.93
CA LEU A 777 25.53 -0.18 14.23
C LEU A 777 25.17 -1.67 14.21
N ALA A 778 24.38 -2.10 13.22
CA ALA A 778 23.98 -3.49 13.07
C ALA A 778 25.19 -4.42 12.82
N ALA A 779 26.11 -4.04 11.92
CA ALA A 779 27.31 -4.82 11.62
C ALA A 779 28.27 -4.88 12.82
N GLY A 780 28.53 -3.75 13.48
CA GLY A 780 29.46 -3.67 14.60
C GLY A 780 28.95 -4.43 15.82
N MET A 781 27.69 -4.22 16.21
CA MET A 781 27.11 -4.83 17.39
C MET A 781 26.87 -6.34 17.23
N ALA A 782 26.55 -6.81 16.02
CA ALA A 782 26.39 -8.23 15.73
C ALA A 782 27.70 -9.02 15.78
N SER A 783 28.85 -8.36 15.64
CA SER A 783 30.17 -8.98 15.59
C SER A 783 30.95 -8.89 16.91
N LEU A 784 30.44 -8.20 17.94
CA LEU A 784 31.12 -8.03 19.23
C LEU A 784 31.53 -9.34 19.91
N ASP A 785 30.68 -10.37 19.87
CA ASP A 785 30.98 -11.68 20.46
C ASP A 785 32.06 -12.47 19.69
N ARG A 786 32.38 -12.05 18.47
CA ARG A 786 33.31 -12.76 17.58
C ARG A 786 34.73 -12.22 17.67
N PHE A 787 34.94 -10.98 18.09
CA PHE A 787 36.29 -10.43 18.16
C PHE A 787 37.25 -11.25 19.03
N PRO A 788 36.84 -11.78 20.19
CA PRO A 788 37.72 -12.65 20.98
C PRO A 788 38.10 -13.95 20.25
N LEU A 789 37.20 -14.47 19.41
CA LEU A 789 37.41 -15.68 18.62
C LEU A 789 38.28 -15.42 17.38
N ALA A 790 38.08 -14.28 16.72
CA ALA A 790 38.83 -13.88 15.53
C ALA A 790 40.26 -13.42 15.86
N PHE A 791 40.48 -12.85 17.05
CA PHE A 791 41.78 -12.32 17.49
C PHE A 791 42.21 -12.94 18.83
N PRO A 792 42.50 -14.26 18.89
CA PRO A 792 42.72 -14.97 20.15
C PRO A 792 43.92 -14.46 20.95
N ARG A 793 44.94 -13.87 20.29
CA ARG A 793 46.14 -13.31 20.95
C ARG A 793 45.87 -12.03 21.74
N VAL A 794 44.80 -11.31 21.42
CA VAL A 794 44.49 -9.98 22.00
C VAL A 794 43.02 -9.92 22.49
N GLY A 795 42.27 -11.02 22.36
CA GLY A 795 40.82 -11.07 22.56
C GLY A 795 40.38 -10.68 23.98
N GLY A 796 41.18 -11.00 25.00
CA GLY A 796 40.89 -10.65 26.39
C GLY A 796 40.94 -9.15 26.69
N THR A 797 41.77 -8.39 25.98
CA THR A 797 41.93 -6.93 26.16
C THR A 797 41.11 -6.11 25.17
N ILE A 798 40.74 -6.67 24.02
CA ILE A 798 39.98 -5.95 22.97
C ILE A 798 38.57 -5.57 23.44
N THR A 799 37.82 -6.47 24.06
CA THR A 799 36.42 -6.22 24.47
C THR A 799 36.24 -5.06 25.47
N PRO A 800 37.04 -4.95 26.56
CA PRO A 800 36.92 -3.81 27.49
C PRO A 800 37.34 -2.49 26.83
N VAL A 801 38.35 -2.49 25.96
CA VAL A 801 38.77 -1.29 25.20
C VAL A 801 37.65 -0.82 24.29
N ILE A 802 37.05 -1.72 23.49
CA ILE A 802 35.90 -1.40 22.63
C ILE A 802 34.75 -0.83 23.45
N SER A 803 34.41 -1.47 24.57
CA SER A 803 33.30 -1.02 25.42
C SER A 803 33.57 0.37 25.99
N THR A 804 34.80 0.64 26.43
CA THR A 804 35.22 1.95 26.96
C THR A 804 35.15 3.03 25.89
N LEU A 805 35.66 2.73 24.68
CA LEU A 805 35.60 3.67 23.55
C LEU A 805 34.16 3.98 23.11
N LEU A 806 33.27 2.99 23.07
CA LEU A 806 31.87 3.21 22.74
C LEU A 806 31.15 4.04 23.82
N VAL A 807 31.40 3.79 25.10
CA VAL A 807 30.84 4.61 26.19
C VAL A 807 31.36 6.05 26.13
N LEU A 808 32.66 6.23 25.86
CA LEU A 808 33.25 7.55 25.70
C LEU A 808 32.69 8.28 24.48
N ALA A 809 32.43 7.58 23.37
CA ALA A 809 31.79 8.13 22.17
C ALA A 809 30.36 8.62 22.44
N ILE A 810 29.55 7.80 23.12
CA ILE A 810 28.18 8.17 23.56
C ILE A 810 28.24 9.41 24.45
N GLY A 811 29.09 9.38 25.47
CA GLY A 811 29.24 10.47 26.43
C GLY A 811 29.68 11.77 25.75
N ALA A 812 30.70 11.70 24.89
CA ALA A 812 31.19 12.84 24.13
C ALA A 812 30.08 13.45 23.26
N SER A 813 29.39 12.65 22.45
CA SER A 813 28.35 13.19 21.56
C SER A 813 27.17 13.81 22.30
N LEU A 814 26.63 13.13 23.34
CA LEU A 814 25.52 13.67 24.13
C LEU A 814 25.94 14.95 24.87
N VAL A 815 27.11 14.97 25.52
CA VAL A 815 27.59 16.16 26.23
C VAL A 815 27.74 17.34 25.27
N LEU A 816 28.27 17.13 24.07
CA LEU A 816 28.49 18.20 23.08
C LEU A 816 27.21 18.68 22.38
N PHE A 817 26.15 17.88 22.40
CA PHE A 817 24.82 18.29 21.98
C PHE A 817 24.10 19.09 23.08
N TYR A 818 24.19 18.63 24.33
CA TYR A 818 23.52 19.27 25.45
C TYR A 818 24.24 20.52 25.95
N SER A 819 25.57 20.58 25.86
CA SER A 819 26.34 21.67 26.47
C SER A 819 25.93 23.06 25.97
N PRO A 820 25.73 23.32 24.66
CA PRO A 820 25.30 24.64 24.22
C PRO A 820 23.87 24.98 24.65
N ARG A 821 23.00 23.97 24.80
CA ARG A 821 21.57 24.10 25.10
C ARG A 821 21.23 24.33 26.57
N VAL A 822 22.11 23.90 27.46
CA VAL A 822 21.92 24.06 28.91
C VAL A 822 22.67 25.27 29.46
N MET A 823 23.59 25.87 28.67
CA MET A 823 24.32 27.07 29.06
C MET A 823 23.36 28.27 29.22
N PRO A 824 23.41 28.99 30.36
CA PRO A 824 22.60 30.17 30.59
C PRO A 824 23.10 31.35 29.75
N GLY A 825 22.18 32.19 29.26
CA GLY A 825 22.48 33.54 28.76
C GLY A 825 22.29 33.80 27.26
N ALA A 826 21.98 32.79 26.44
CA ALA A 826 21.65 32.99 25.02
C ALA A 826 20.32 32.28 24.66
N PRO A 827 19.44 32.90 23.83
CA PRO A 827 18.27 32.22 23.28
C PRO A 827 18.70 31.01 22.45
N LEU A 828 17.81 30.03 22.28
CA LEU A 828 18.08 28.82 21.46
C LEU A 828 18.77 29.19 20.14
N THR A 829 18.19 30.11 19.36
CA THR A 829 18.69 30.54 18.06
C THR A 829 20.13 31.08 18.04
N GLY A 830 20.65 31.54 19.18
CA GLY A 830 22.04 31.99 19.32
C GLY A 830 23.05 30.87 19.62
N GLN A 831 22.61 29.63 19.78
CA GLN A 831 23.46 28.51 20.19
C GLN A 831 23.86 27.65 18.99
N PRO A 832 25.07 27.07 18.94
CA PRO A 832 25.47 26.18 17.86
C PRO A 832 24.70 24.85 17.86
N LEU A 833 24.47 24.27 16.67
CA LEU A 833 23.80 22.97 16.46
C LEU A 833 24.41 21.88 17.34
N THR A 834 25.74 21.80 17.33
CA THR A 834 26.56 20.94 18.20
C THR A 834 27.86 21.68 18.53
N ALA A 835 28.56 21.31 19.60
CA ALA A 835 29.84 21.96 19.89
C ALA A 835 30.91 21.82 18.77
N VAL A 836 30.78 20.83 17.88
CA VAL A 836 31.67 20.59 16.72
C VAL A 836 31.26 21.42 15.50
N ASN A 837 29.99 21.81 15.41
CA ASN A 837 29.44 22.56 14.28
C ASN A 837 29.03 23.96 14.73
N ALA A 838 29.75 24.97 14.25
CA ALA A 838 29.54 26.36 14.64
C ALA A 838 28.23 26.98 14.11
N ALA A 839 27.52 26.33 13.19
CA ALA A 839 26.26 26.83 12.68
C ALA A 839 25.21 26.94 13.80
N PRO A 840 24.43 28.03 13.87
CA PRO A 840 23.42 28.21 14.91
C PRO A 840 22.26 27.21 14.75
N THR A 841 21.58 26.89 15.85
CA THR A 841 20.28 26.23 15.79
C THR A 841 19.27 27.19 15.19
N LEU A 842 18.45 26.69 14.27
CA LEU A 842 17.56 27.54 13.47
C LEU A 842 16.12 27.45 13.91
N ILE A 843 15.77 26.49 14.77
CA ILE A 843 14.40 26.35 15.28
C ILE A 843 14.10 27.35 16.39
N GLU A 844 12.86 27.80 16.41
CA GLU A 844 12.34 28.70 17.43
C GLU A 844 10.89 28.36 17.81
N ALA A 845 10.44 28.90 18.95
CA ALA A 845 9.05 28.80 19.37
C ALA A 845 8.20 29.74 18.51
N GLY A 846 7.28 29.18 17.73
CA GLY A 846 6.40 29.94 16.84
C GLY A 846 4.92 29.77 17.17
N SER A 847 4.07 30.49 16.44
CA SER A 847 2.62 30.30 16.45
C SER A 847 2.11 29.82 15.08
N LEU A 848 0.85 29.38 15.04
CA LEU A 848 0.21 28.86 13.83
C LEU A 848 0.16 29.91 12.71
N ARG A 849 -0.22 31.15 13.07
CA ARG A 849 -0.25 32.29 12.16
C ARG A 849 1.18 32.74 11.83
N GLN A 850 1.53 32.86 10.55
CA GLN A 850 2.83 33.38 10.11
C GLN A 850 2.77 34.82 9.62
N LEU A 851 1.59 35.29 9.23
CA LEU A 851 1.37 36.66 8.75
C LEU A 851 0.80 37.57 9.85
N PRO A 852 0.90 38.91 9.70
CA PRO A 852 0.15 39.84 10.55
C PRO A 852 -1.35 39.56 10.53
N ALA A 853 -2.06 39.88 11.61
CA ALA A 853 -3.47 39.54 11.77
C ALA A 853 -4.36 40.07 10.63
N THR A 854 -4.16 41.32 10.20
CA THR A 854 -4.94 41.94 9.11
C THR A 854 -4.75 41.25 7.77
N ALA A 855 -3.51 40.87 7.44
CA ALA A 855 -3.18 40.15 6.21
C ALA A 855 -3.72 38.71 6.24
N ALA A 856 -3.58 38.02 7.38
CA ALA A 856 -4.11 36.66 7.59
C ALA A 856 -5.65 36.60 7.52
N ASP A 857 -6.34 37.58 8.12
CA ASP A 857 -7.80 37.65 8.13
C ASP A 857 -8.34 37.84 6.71
N GLN A 858 -7.70 38.69 5.90
CA GLN A 858 -8.10 38.88 4.49
C GLN A 858 -7.69 37.71 3.57
N GLY A 859 -6.60 37.00 3.90
CA GLY A 859 -6.18 35.82 3.17
C GLY A 859 -7.02 34.57 3.45
N THR A 860 -7.56 34.43 4.66
CA THR A 860 -8.48 33.34 5.05
C THR A 860 -9.95 33.67 4.80
N GLY A 861 -10.27 34.97 4.74
CA GLY A 861 -11.57 35.50 4.41
C GLY A 861 -11.97 35.25 2.95
N PRO A 862 -13.19 35.67 2.57
CA PRO A 862 -13.75 35.41 1.24
C PRO A 862 -12.96 36.08 0.11
N ALA A 863 -12.20 37.15 0.36
CA ALA A 863 -11.39 37.79 -0.66
C ALA A 863 -10.18 36.93 -1.11
N GLN A 864 -9.67 36.05 -0.24
CA GLN A 864 -8.45 35.24 -0.44
C GLN A 864 -7.24 36.05 -0.95
N LEU A 865 -7.04 37.23 -0.37
CA LEU A 865 -5.90 38.06 -0.71
C LEU A 865 -4.58 37.36 -0.36
N ARG A 866 -3.62 37.46 -1.26
CA ARG A 866 -2.25 36.99 -1.03
C ARG A 866 -1.43 38.11 -0.39
N THR A 867 -0.44 37.71 0.40
CA THR A 867 0.60 38.61 0.91
C THR A 867 1.89 38.31 0.16
N LEU A 868 2.50 39.35 -0.42
CA LEU A 868 3.82 39.25 -1.03
C LEU A 868 4.87 39.48 0.06
N VAL A 869 5.65 38.45 0.38
CA VAL A 869 6.75 38.55 1.33
C VAL A 869 8.04 38.82 0.55
N LEU A 870 8.69 39.94 0.84
CA LEU A 870 9.94 40.33 0.21
C LEU A 870 11.12 40.03 1.13
N SER A 871 12.17 39.46 0.56
CA SER A 871 13.45 39.20 1.20
C SER A 871 14.59 39.74 0.34
N ALA A 872 15.61 40.30 0.98
CA ALA A 872 16.78 40.78 0.26
C ALA A 872 17.65 39.59 -0.18
N ALA A 873 18.25 39.72 -1.35
CA ALA A 873 19.16 38.73 -1.90
C ALA A 873 20.39 39.44 -2.49
N ASP A 874 21.54 38.78 -2.55
CA ASP A 874 22.74 39.38 -3.16
C ASP A 874 23.09 38.68 -4.48
N PRO A 875 22.86 39.32 -5.67
CA PRO A 875 22.20 40.60 -5.90
C PRO A 875 20.68 40.48 -6.13
N GLY A 876 19.87 41.34 -5.51
CA GLY A 876 18.44 41.53 -5.85
C GLY A 876 17.45 41.44 -4.67
N VAL A 877 16.19 41.16 -5.01
CA VAL A 877 15.08 40.97 -4.07
C VAL A 877 14.29 39.75 -4.52
N ILE A 878 13.92 38.91 -3.58
CA ILE A 878 13.09 37.72 -3.82
C ILE A 878 11.71 38.01 -3.23
N GLY A 879 10.67 37.76 -4.02
CA GLY A 879 9.29 37.82 -3.55
C GLY A 879 8.66 36.43 -3.51
N GLU A 880 8.05 36.10 -2.38
CA GLU A 880 7.27 34.88 -2.20
C GLU A 880 5.79 35.23 -1.97
N LEU A 881 4.90 34.63 -2.75
CA LEU A 881 3.46 34.76 -2.54
C LEU A 881 2.99 33.81 -1.45
N VAL A 882 2.35 34.36 -0.42
CA VAL A 882 1.83 33.58 0.71
C VAL A 882 0.32 33.79 0.82
N SER A 883 -0.44 32.69 0.90
CA SER A 883 -1.92 32.71 1.04
C SER A 883 -2.38 32.39 2.47
N GLY A 884 -3.64 32.73 2.81
CA GLY A 884 -4.27 32.30 4.07
C GLY A 884 -3.56 32.81 5.33
N GLU A 885 -3.41 31.94 6.34
CA GLU A 885 -2.73 32.29 7.60
C GLU A 885 -1.19 32.37 7.48
N GLY A 886 -0.64 31.98 6.33
CA GLY A 886 0.79 31.99 6.08
C GLY A 886 1.36 30.73 5.45
N ARG A 887 2.67 30.57 5.58
CA ARG A 887 3.44 29.41 5.12
C ARG A 887 3.18 28.21 6.02
N THR A 888 2.61 27.15 5.46
CA THR A 888 2.36 25.92 6.20
C THR A 888 2.94 24.70 5.48
N LEU A 889 3.32 23.70 6.28
CA LEU A 889 4.00 22.49 5.82
C LEU A 889 3.12 21.65 4.87
N ASP A 890 1.80 21.73 5.03
CA ASP A 890 0.82 21.05 4.17
C ASP A 890 0.60 21.75 2.81
N LYS A 891 1.09 22.99 2.64
CA LYS A 891 1.10 23.68 1.35
C LYS A 891 2.38 23.44 0.54
N SER A 892 3.44 22.92 1.16
CA SER A 892 4.69 22.55 0.47
C SER A 892 4.43 21.53 -0.63
N ARG A 893 5.03 21.79 -1.80
CA ARG A 893 4.94 20.95 -3.00
C ARG A 893 6.31 20.79 -3.64
N ALA A 894 6.85 19.58 -3.65
CA ALA A 894 8.15 19.26 -4.25
C ALA A 894 8.18 19.56 -5.75
N VAL A 895 7.06 19.36 -6.47
CA VAL A 895 7.00 19.63 -7.91
C VAL A 895 7.00 21.12 -8.23
N ALA A 896 6.31 21.93 -7.41
CA ALA A 896 6.34 23.38 -7.57
C ALA A 896 7.71 23.96 -7.17
N ALA A 897 8.29 23.49 -6.07
CA ALA A 897 9.59 23.94 -5.58
C ALA A 897 10.78 23.46 -6.44
N ALA A 898 10.65 22.34 -7.14
CA ALA A 898 11.70 21.85 -8.03
C ALA A 898 11.91 22.73 -9.27
N GLY A 899 10.93 23.57 -9.63
CA GLY A 899 11.02 24.53 -10.74
C GLY A 899 11.66 23.95 -12.02
N ASP A 900 12.41 24.78 -12.73
CA ASP A 900 13.30 24.34 -13.81
C ASP A 900 14.76 24.22 -13.33
N LEU A 901 14.93 23.70 -12.10
CA LEU A 901 16.25 23.54 -11.51
C LEU A 901 17.13 22.60 -12.36
N PRO A 902 18.43 22.92 -12.51
CA PRO A 902 19.38 22.04 -13.18
C PRO A 902 19.48 20.69 -12.45
N LEU A 903 20.00 19.66 -13.12
CA LEU A 903 20.20 18.36 -12.47
C LEU A 903 21.19 18.43 -11.30
N TRP A 904 22.23 19.24 -11.45
CA TRP A 904 23.35 19.32 -10.52
C TRP A 904 23.32 20.67 -9.80
N ALA A 905 23.39 20.65 -8.47
CA ALA A 905 23.54 21.87 -7.68
C ALA A 905 24.92 22.51 -7.87
N GLN A 906 25.95 21.68 -8.07
CA GLN A 906 27.35 22.10 -8.18
C GLN A 906 28.02 21.39 -9.37
N PRO A 907 27.75 21.83 -10.62
CA PRO A 907 28.24 21.16 -11.83
C PRO A 907 29.76 21.03 -11.87
N GLU A 908 30.50 21.97 -11.26
CA GLU A 908 31.96 21.95 -11.16
C GLU A 908 32.52 20.72 -10.42
N ARG A 909 31.75 20.12 -9.51
CA ARG A 909 32.18 18.94 -8.74
C ARG A 909 32.01 17.62 -9.50
N VAL A 910 31.25 17.62 -10.60
CA VAL A 910 30.87 16.40 -11.36
C VAL A 910 32.03 15.81 -12.20
N PRO A 911 32.85 16.59 -12.94
CA PRO A 911 33.94 16.05 -13.77
C PRO A 911 35.00 15.30 -12.96
N ASN A 912 35.28 15.76 -11.73
CA ASN A 912 36.25 15.13 -10.82
C ASN A 912 35.81 13.75 -10.31
N LEU A 913 34.52 13.43 -10.38
CA LEU A 913 33.95 12.20 -9.81
C LEU A 913 33.69 11.12 -10.88
N LEU A 914 33.46 11.52 -12.13
CA LEU A 914 33.20 10.62 -13.27
C LEU A 914 34.41 10.43 -14.21
N GLY A 915 35.57 11.03 -13.89
CA GLY A 915 36.80 10.86 -14.67
C GLY A 915 36.78 11.55 -16.04
N GLY A 916 36.02 12.65 -16.18
CA GLY A 916 35.99 13.43 -17.41
C GLY A 916 37.31 14.16 -17.64
N ALA A 917 37.88 14.02 -18.84
CA ALA A 917 39.10 14.73 -19.23
C ALA A 917 38.89 16.25 -19.13
N ARG A 918 39.89 16.94 -18.57
CA ARG A 918 40.03 18.39 -18.79
C ARG A 918 40.39 18.57 -20.26
N ASP A 919 39.58 19.32 -21.00
CA ASP A 919 40.02 19.82 -22.30
C ASP A 919 41.13 20.88 -22.06
N ASP A 920 42.25 20.74 -22.76
CA ASP A 920 43.48 21.55 -22.65
C ASP A 920 43.32 23.01 -23.13
N ALA A 921 42.10 23.48 -23.38
CA ALA A 921 41.79 24.88 -23.61
C ALA A 921 41.16 25.42 -22.33
N GLY A 922 41.90 26.22 -21.56
CA GLY A 922 41.48 26.85 -20.29
C GLY A 922 40.33 27.87 -20.39
N LEU A 923 39.30 27.57 -21.16
CA LEU A 923 37.99 28.19 -21.15
C LEU A 923 37.02 27.15 -20.58
N ALA A 924 36.99 27.03 -19.25
CA ALA A 924 35.76 26.58 -18.63
C ALA A 924 34.71 27.59 -19.05
N ALA A 925 33.80 27.19 -19.95
CA ALA A 925 32.57 27.92 -20.14
C ALA A 925 31.99 28.12 -18.74
N ASP A 926 31.88 29.38 -18.33
CA ASP A 926 31.40 29.75 -17.00
C ASP A 926 30.08 29.01 -16.76
N PRO A 927 30.03 28.01 -15.86
CA PRO A 927 28.82 27.21 -15.66
C PRO A 927 27.69 28.07 -15.08
N MET A 928 28.02 29.22 -14.50
CA MET A 928 27.07 30.25 -14.13
C MET A 928 26.47 30.90 -15.39
N ALA A 929 27.25 31.12 -16.45
CA ALA A 929 26.75 31.60 -17.75
C ALA A 929 25.78 30.60 -18.42
N ALA A 930 25.97 29.30 -18.21
CA ALA A 930 25.07 28.24 -18.70
C ALA A 930 23.82 28.02 -17.81
N ALA A 931 23.87 28.40 -16.52
CA ALA A 931 22.70 28.46 -15.66
C ALA A 931 21.90 29.77 -15.86
N THR A 932 22.56 30.85 -16.29
CA THR A 932 21.92 32.13 -16.68
C THR A 932 21.43 32.16 -18.13
N THR A 933 21.64 31.12 -18.94
CA THR A 933 20.98 31.02 -20.24
C THR A 933 19.50 30.63 -20.07
N SER A 934 18.69 31.67 -19.88
CA SER A 934 17.23 31.74 -20.07
C SER A 934 16.41 30.62 -19.42
N THR A 935 16.18 30.72 -18.11
CA THR A 935 14.88 30.28 -17.57
C THR A 935 13.83 31.23 -18.12
N GLU A 936 13.06 30.79 -19.12
CA GLU A 936 11.86 31.51 -19.54
C GLU A 936 10.89 31.48 -18.36
N PHE A 937 10.81 32.58 -17.60
CA PHE A 937 9.76 32.76 -16.60
C PHE A 937 8.40 32.53 -17.26
N THR A 938 7.48 31.84 -16.59
CA THR A 938 6.09 31.79 -17.04
C THR A 938 5.53 33.20 -17.10
N VAL A 939 4.49 33.46 -17.90
CA VAL A 939 3.89 34.81 -17.98
C VAL A 939 3.46 35.29 -16.58
N ALA A 940 2.96 34.39 -15.74
CA ALA A 940 2.59 34.69 -14.35
C ALA A 940 3.82 35.06 -13.49
N GLU A 941 4.93 34.32 -13.61
CA GLU A 941 6.18 34.64 -12.93
C GLU A 941 6.78 35.96 -13.43
N GLN A 942 6.67 36.27 -14.72
CA GLN A 942 7.07 37.56 -15.29
C GLN A 942 6.25 38.69 -14.68
N ARG A 943 4.93 38.53 -14.54
CA ARG A 943 4.06 39.53 -13.89
C ARG A 943 4.42 39.73 -12.42
N LEU A 944 4.71 38.65 -11.69
CA LEU A 944 5.20 38.75 -10.31
C LEU A 944 6.56 39.46 -10.24
N ALA A 945 7.48 39.14 -11.15
CA ALA A 945 8.77 39.83 -11.23
C ALA A 945 8.62 41.32 -11.57
N SER A 946 7.69 41.67 -12.45
CA SER A 946 7.32 43.07 -12.75
C SER A 946 6.76 43.78 -11.52
N LEU A 947 5.90 43.11 -10.73
CA LEU A 947 5.40 43.67 -9.48
C LEU A 947 6.56 43.95 -8.51
N ILE A 948 7.42 42.96 -8.27
CA ILE A 948 8.59 43.12 -7.38
C ILE A 948 9.49 44.26 -7.88
N ALA A 949 9.76 44.33 -9.18
CA ALA A 949 10.55 45.39 -9.78
C ALA A 949 9.89 46.78 -9.60
N SER A 950 8.56 46.88 -9.75
CA SER A 950 7.81 48.12 -9.53
C SER A 950 7.88 48.58 -8.07
N LEU A 951 7.82 47.65 -7.12
CA LEU A 951 7.85 47.94 -5.68
C LEU A 951 9.19 48.49 -5.19
N ILE A 952 10.29 48.12 -5.86
CA ILE A 952 11.64 48.57 -5.49
C ILE A 952 12.15 49.70 -6.40
N THR A 953 11.37 50.10 -7.41
CA THR A 953 11.72 51.18 -8.35
C THR A 953 10.87 52.41 -8.03
N PRO A 954 11.49 53.50 -7.53
CA PRO A 954 10.75 54.70 -7.18
C PRO A 954 9.97 55.29 -8.37
N GLY A 955 8.67 55.58 -8.17
CA GLY A 955 7.82 56.23 -9.16
C GLY A 955 7.28 55.32 -10.27
N ALA A 956 7.32 54.00 -10.12
CA ALA A 956 6.60 53.08 -11.00
C ALA A 956 5.07 53.31 -10.90
N LEU A 957 4.36 53.25 -12.04
CA LEU A 957 2.92 53.59 -12.12
C LEU A 957 2.00 52.35 -12.18
N GLU A 958 2.55 51.15 -12.36
CA GLU A 958 1.78 49.91 -12.62
C GLU A 958 1.53 49.06 -11.35
N THR A 959 1.93 49.53 -10.17
CA THR A 959 1.92 48.71 -8.94
C THR A 959 0.51 48.30 -8.52
N GLU A 960 -0.47 49.21 -8.54
CA GLU A 960 -1.87 48.92 -8.16
C GLU A 960 -2.50 47.88 -9.08
N GLU A 961 -2.34 48.05 -10.39
CA GLU A 961 -2.85 47.14 -11.41
C GLU A 961 -2.24 45.74 -11.26
N LEU A 962 -0.91 45.64 -11.09
CA LEU A 962 -0.22 44.36 -10.89
C LEU A 962 -0.60 43.68 -9.57
N MET A 963 -0.79 44.45 -8.50
CA MET A 963 -1.26 43.92 -7.21
C MET A 963 -2.69 43.37 -7.32
N ALA A 964 -3.59 44.11 -7.96
CA ALA A 964 -4.94 43.64 -8.25
C ALA A 964 -4.88 42.39 -9.12
N GLU A 965 -4.13 42.40 -10.23
CA GLU A 965 -3.94 41.29 -11.16
C GLU A 965 -3.58 39.98 -10.43
N LEU A 966 -2.53 40.03 -9.60
CA LEU A 966 -1.99 38.89 -8.86
C LEU A 966 -2.79 38.52 -7.59
N GLY A 967 -3.79 39.34 -7.23
CA GLY A 967 -4.58 39.19 -6.01
C GLY A 967 -3.78 39.45 -4.74
N VAL A 968 -2.80 40.35 -4.80
CA VAL A 968 -1.95 40.74 -3.67
C VAL A 968 -2.57 41.94 -2.97
N GLY A 969 -2.90 41.78 -1.69
CA GLY A 969 -3.44 42.89 -0.88
C GLY A 969 -2.43 43.54 0.04
N TYR A 970 -1.33 42.83 0.32
CA TYR A 970 -0.35 43.22 1.32
C TYR A 970 1.07 42.89 0.85
N VAL A 971 2.02 43.75 1.23
CA VAL A 971 3.45 43.51 1.10
C VAL A 971 4.05 43.45 2.50
N LEU A 972 4.83 42.40 2.79
CA LEU A 972 5.45 42.16 4.09
C LEU A 972 6.96 42.06 3.91
N ILE A 973 7.71 42.81 4.70
CA ILE A 973 9.17 42.67 4.82
C ILE A 973 9.50 42.13 6.22
N ASP A 974 10.28 41.05 6.27
CA ASP A 974 10.71 40.43 7.53
C ASP A 974 11.64 41.38 8.30
N PRO A 975 11.52 41.49 9.64
CA PRO A 975 12.34 42.42 10.44
C PRO A 975 13.84 42.12 10.41
N SER A 976 14.26 40.95 9.93
CA SER A 976 15.68 40.61 9.75
C SER A 976 16.30 41.17 8.47
N GLU A 977 15.49 41.73 7.57
CA GLU A 977 15.93 42.26 6.28
C GLU A 977 16.54 43.67 6.39
N PRO A 978 17.36 44.11 5.41
CA PRO A 978 17.95 45.45 5.42
C PRO A 978 16.90 46.55 5.33
N GLU A 979 17.04 47.61 6.14
CA GLU A 979 16.16 48.80 6.11
C GLU A 979 16.03 49.42 4.71
N VAL A 980 17.06 49.29 3.87
CA VAL A 980 17.06 49.79 2.48
C VAL A 980 15.91 49.20 1.65
N LEU A 981 15.51 47.95 1.93
CA LEU A 981 14.40 47.31 1.24
C LEU A 981 13.06 47.94 1.66
N SER A 982 12.88 48.20 2.96
CA SER A 982 11.71 48.91 3.48
C SER A 982 11.62 50.32 2.92
N ASP A 983 12.73 51.06 2.91
CA ASP A 983 12.80 52.42 2.34
C ASP A 983 12.40 52.43 0.85
N ALA A 984 12.78 51.39 0.09
CA ALA A 984 12.42 51.27 -1.31
C ALA A 984 10.89 51.08 -1.48
N VAL A 985 10.30 50.17 -0.71
CA VAL A 985 8.85 49.90 -0.74
C VAL A 985 8.02 51.10 -0.27
N ASP A 986 8.53 51.87 0.71
CA ASP A 986 7.89 53.10 1.19
C ASP A 986 7.76 54.18 0.10
N THR A 987 8.56 54.09 -0.98
CA THR A 987 8.48 55.01 -2.13
C THR A 987 7.62 54.52 -3.28
N ALA A 988 7.08 53.30 -3.20
CA ALA A 988 6.22 52.74 -4.23
C ALA A 988 4.84 53.43 -4.23
N ALA A 989 4.31 53.73 -5.42
CA ALA A 989 2.95 54.26 -5.56
C ALA A 989 1.91 53.15 -5.32
N GLY A 990 0.75 53.50 -4.77
CA GLY A 990 -0.36 52.57 -4.54
C GLY A 990 -0.20 51.65 -3.32
N LEU A 991 0.72 51.98 -2.42
CA LEU A 991 0.89 51.32 -1.13
C LEU A 991 0.72 52.33 0.01
N VAL A 992 -0.01 51.91 1.04
CA VAL A 992 -0.15 52.64 2.29
C VAL A 992 0.58 51.86 3.39
N PRO A 993 1.54 52.47 4.10
CA PRO A 993 2.20 51.82 5.22
C PRO A 993 1.19 51.58 6.35
N VAL A 994 1.05 50.32 6.76
CA VAL A 994 0.30 49.95 7.97
C VAL A 994 1.18 50.13 9.20
N GLY A 995 2.48 49.85 9.04
CA GLY A 995 3.53 50.04 10.04
C GLY A 995 4.15 48.73 10.51
N VAL A 996 4.94 48.82 11.59
CA VAL A 996 5.65 47.68 12.20
C VAL A 996 4.64 46.78 12.93
N THR A 997 4.66 45.49 12.60
CA THR A 997 3.82 44.44 13.19
C THR A 997 4.64 43.45 14.02
N ASP A 998 3.99 42.44 14.61
CA ASP A 998 4.66 41.32 15.28
C ASP A 998 5.44 40.40 14.33
N ARG A 999 5.30 40.59 13.00
CA ARG A 999 5.91 39.76 11.95
C ARG A 999 6.75 40.53 10.93
N GLY A 1000 6.97 41.82 11.16
CA GLY A 1000 7.70 42.69 10.23
C GLY A 1000 6.91 43.92 9.83
N GLU A 1001 7.43 44.64 8.84
CA GLU A 1001 6.81 45.85 8.34
C GLU A 1001 5.79 45.51 7.26
N LEU A 1002 4.59 46.07 7.38
CA LEU A 1002 3.45 45.74 6.55
C LEU A 1002 2.97 46.97 5.79
N TRP A 1003 2.78 46.79 4.49
CA TRP A 1003 2.09 47.72 3.60
C TRP A 1003 0.83 47.06 3.09
N ARG A 1004 -0.21 47.88 2.89
CA ARG A 1004 -1.49 47.47 2.28
C ARG A 1004 -1.61 48.19 0.95
N ALA A 1005 -2.15 47.51 -0.06
CA ALA A 1005 -2.56 48.16 -1.30
C ALA A 1005 -3.54 49.31 -1.01
N GLU A 1006 -3.32 50.45 -1.68
CA GLU A 1006 -4.19 51.62 -1.58
C GLU A 1006 -5.59 51.26 -2.08
N ILE A 1007 -6.60 51.86 -1.46
CA ILE A 1007 -8.01 51.63 -1.79
C ILE A 1007 -8.58 52.99 -2.15
N ASP A 1008 -9.09 53.13 -3.36
CA ASP A 1008 -9.83 54.31 -3.77
C ASP A 1008 -11.24 54.27 -3.15
N GLU A 1009 -11.44 55.01 -2.06
CA GLU A 1009 -12.73 55.09 -1.36
C GLU A 1009 -13.83 55.76 -2.22
N GLU A 1010 -13.47 56.54 -3.25
CA GLU A 1010 -14.46 57.14 -4.16
C GLU A 1010 -14.93 56.16 -5.26
N ALA A 1011 -14.21 55.05 -5.46
CA ALA A 1011 -14.44 54.04 -6.50
C ALA A 1011 -14.66 52.61 -5.95
N LEU A 1012 -15.25 52.48 -4.75
CA LEU A 1012 -15.54 51.18 -4.13
C LEU A 1012 -16.44 50.30 -5.01
N LEU A 1013 -15.90 49.14 -5.40
CA LEU A 1013 -16.57 48.18 -6.27
C LEU A 1013 -17.64 47.36 -5.50
N PRO A 1014 -18.75 46.97 -6.17
CA PRO A 1014 -19.66 45.96 -5.65
C PRO A 1014 -18.93 44.70 -5.19
N ALA A 1015 -19.27 44.21 -4.01
CA ALA A 1015 -18.57 43.11 -3.37
C ALA A 1015 -19.54 42.07 -2.82
N GLY A 1016 -19.15 40.80 -2.93
CA GLY A 1016 -19.92 39.70 -2.35
C GLY A 1016 -19.84 39.64 -0.81
N PRO A 1017 -20.63 38.75 -0.19
CA PRO A 1017 -20.77 38.67 1.25
C PRO A 1017 -19.43 38.45 1.97
N GLY A 1018 -19.13 39.33 2.92
CA GLY A 1018 -17.94 39.26 3.76
C GLY A 1018 -16.67 39.85 3.12
N ILE A 1019 -16.74 40.40 1.91
CA ILE A 1019 -15.68 41.20 1.30
C ILE A 1019 -15.98 42.68 1.61
N SER A 1020 -15.03 43.38 2.24
CA SER A 1020 -15.15 44.80 2.54
C SER A 1020 -13.77 45.42 2.75
N GLY A 1021 -13.58 46.65 2.25
CA GLY A 1021 -12.35 47.42 2.46
C GLY A 1021 -11.11 46.73 1.89
N VAL A 1022 -11.23 46.16 0.68
CA VAL A 1022 -10.14 45.50 -0.02
C VAL A 1022 -10.05 45.96 -1.48
N PRO A 1023 -8.83 46.11 -2.04
CA PRO A 1023 -8.63 46.60 -3.40
C PRO A 1023 -8.84 45.51 -4.46
N ALA A 1024 -8.80 44.24 -4.07
CA ALA A 1024 -8.97 43.10 -4.98
C ALA A 1024 -9.50 41.86 -4.25
N SER A 1025 -9.88 40.85 -5.03
CA SER A 1025 -10.21 39.50 -4.58
C SER A 1025 -9.68 38.48 -5.58
N TRP A 1026 -9.48 37.23 -5.15
CA TRP A 1026 -8.97 36.16 -6.00
C TRP A 1026 -9.84 35.87 -7.24
N ALA A 1027 -11.16 36.09 -7.14
CA ALA A 1027 -12.12 36.00 -8.22
C ALA A 1027 -12.85 37.34 -8.39
N ARG A 1028 -13.10 37.76 -9.64
CA ARG A 1028 -13.74 39.04 -9.97
C ARG A 1028 -14.50 38.98 -11.28
N ILE A 1029 -15.42 39.93 -11.47
CA ILE A 1029 -16.08 40.18 -12.75
C ILE A 1029 -15.37 41.37 -13.41
N VAL A 1030 -14.98 41.21 -14.67
CA VAL A 1030 -14.32 42.24 -15.47
C VAL A 1030 -15.07 42.48 -16.77
N ASP A 1031 -14.95 43.69 -17.32
CA ASP A 1031 -15.43 44.00 -18.66
C ASP A 1031 -14.43 43.54 -19.75
N PRO A 1032 -14.74 43.70 -21.07
CA PRO A 1032 -13.82 43.35 -22.14
C PRO A 1032 -12.50 44.13 -22.13
N GLN A 1033 -12.48 45.31 -21.52
CA GLN A 1033 -11.29 46.17 -21.39
C GLN A 1033 -10.40 45.73 -20.22
N GLY A 1034 -10.91 44.88 -19.32
CA GLY A 1034 -10.20 44.37 -18.15
C GLY A 1034 -10.45 45.17 -16.88
N GLU A 1035 -11.34 46.16 -16.90
CA GLU A 1035 -11.71 46.94 -15.71
C GLU A 1035 -12.57 46.09 -14.78
N VAL A 1036 -12.27 46.15 -13.48
CA VAL A 1036 -12.95 45.35 -12.46
C VAL A 1036 -14.31 45.96 -12.15
N GLN A 1037 -15.36 45.16 -12.26
CA GLN A 1037 -16.74 45.59 -12.02
C GLN A 1037 -17.29 45.07 -10.69
N ALA A 1038 -16.82 43.90 -10.23
CA ALA A 1038 -17.20 43.36 -8.92
C ALA A 1038 -16.20 42.36 -8.34
N LEU A 1039 -16.14 42.31 -7.01
CA LEU A 1039 -15.31 41.41 -6.23
C LEU A 1039 -16.11 40.20 -5.72
N LEU A 1040 -15.64 38.99 -6.03
CA LEU A 1040 -16.35 37.76 -5.73
C LEU A 1040 -15.71 36.97 -4.56
N PRO A 1041 -16.53 36.38 -3.66
CA PRO A 1041 -16.05 35.59 -2.54
C PRO A 1041 -15.60 34.21 -3.00
N SER A 1042 -14.50 33.72 -2.42
CA SER A 1042 -13.94 32.41 -2.74
C SER A 1042 -13.54 31.65 -1.49
N ARG A 1043 -13.52 30.31 -1.56
CA ARG A 1043 -12.98 29.43 -0.52
C ARG A 1043 -12.09 28.33 -1.10
N SER A 1044 -10.83 28.27 -0.67
CA SER A 1044 -9.82 27.30 -1.14
C SER A 1044 -9.69 27.22 -2.67
N HIS A 1045 -9.57 28.37 -3.34
CA HIS A 1045 -9.55 28.48 -4.81
C HIS A 1045 -10.79 27.87 -5.50
N ALA A 1046 -11.94 27.96 -4.85
CA ALA A 1046 -13.24 27.68 -5.44
C ALA A 1046 -14.21 28.83 -5.18
N LEU A 1047 -15.11 29.06 -6.12
CA LEU A 1047 -16.16 30.07 -6.10
C LEU A 1047 -17.51 29.35 -6.06
N ASP A 1048 -18.40 29.78 -5.18
CA ASP A 1048 -19.81 29.40 -5.14
C ASP A 1048 -20.58 30.58 -4.53
N VAL A 1049 -21.10 31.45 -5.39
CA VAL A 1049 -21.73 32.71 -5.00
C VAL A 1049 -23.05 32.89 -5.73
N ASP A 1050 -24.03 33.38 -4.98
CA ASP A 1050 -25.27 33.90 -5.54
C ASP A 1050 -25.08 35.38 -5.82
N LEU A 1051 -25.21 35.79 -7.08
CA LEU A 1051 -24.89 37.16 -7.50
C LEU A 1051 -25.84 38.21 -6.93
N GLU A 1052 -27.02 37.82 -6.44
CA GLU A 1052 -27.90 38.70 -5.65
C GLU A 1052 -27.23 39.20 -4.36
N GLN A 1053 -26.25 38.45 -3.86
CA GLN A 1053 -25.53 38.80 -2.63
C GLN A 1053 -24.35 39.74 -2.91
N VAL A 1054 -24.05 40.03 -4.19
CA VAL A 1054 -23.02 41.00 -4.59
C VAL A 1054 -23.67 42.37 -4.68
N THR A 1055 -23.29 43.25 -3.75
CA THR A 1055 -23.91 44.57 -3.59
C THR A 1055 -22.85 45.65 -3.44
N ALA A 1056 -23.16 46.86 -3.91
CA ALA A 1056 -22.39 48.06 -3.61
C ALA A 1056 -22.58 48.47 -2.14
N GLU A 1057 -21.72 49.38 -1.62
CA GLU A 1057 -21.79 49.80 -0.21
C GLU A 1057 -23.11 50.48 0.17
N ASP A 1058 -23.79 51.11 -0.78
CA ASP A 1058 -25.11 51.73 -0.60
C ASP A 1058 -26.27 50.70 -0.60
N GLY A 1059 -25.95 49.42 -0.77
CA GLY A 1059 -26.91 48.32 -0.87
C GLY A 1059 -27.56 48.19 -2.24
N ALA A 1060 -27.10 48.95 -3.24
CA ALA A 1060 -27.52 48.73 -4.62
C ALA A 1060 -26.99 47.37 -5.11
N GLY A 1061 -27.82 46.65 -5.87
CA GLY A 1061 -27.42 45.40 -6.52
C GLY A 1061 -26.40 45.65 -7.62
N LEU A 1062 -25.81 44.57 -8.12
CA LEU A 1062 -24.88 44.58 -9.23
C LEU A 1062 -25.54 45.15 -10.52
N ASP A 1063 -25.16 46.38 -10.92
CA ASP A 1063 -25.65 47.07 -12.12
C ASP A 1063 -24.63 46.92 -13.26
N LEU A 1064 -24.83 45.93 -14.12
CA LEU A 1064 -23.98 45.63 -15.28
C LEU A 1064 -24.80 45.81 -16.57
N ASP A 1065 -24.22 46.45 -17.58
CA ASP A 1065 -24.89 46.75 -18.85
C ASP A 1065 -25.22 45.46 -19.62
N PRO A 1066 -26.51 45.16 -19.89
CA PRO A 1066 -26.90 43.96 -20.62
C PRO A 1066 -26.31 43.80 -22.02
N GLN A 1067 -25.81 44.88 -22.62
CA GLN A 1067 -25.20 44.83 -23.96
C GLN A 1067 -23.70 44.53 -23.94
N THR A 1068 -23.08 44.53 -22.76
CA THR A 1068 -21.64 44.31 -22.60
C THR A 1068 -21.35 42.86 -22.24
N GLU A 1069 -20.34 42.26 -22.88
CA GLU A 1069 -19.88 40.90 -22.55
C GLU A 1069 -18.96 40.95 -21.33
N TYR A 1070 -19.42 40.44 -20.19
CA TYR A 1070 -18.61 40.37 -18.97
C TYR A 1070 -17.89 39.03 -18.85
N LEU A 1071 -16.72 39.06 -18.21
CA LEU A 1071 -15.89 37.90 -17.98
C LEU A 1071 -15.73 37.64 -16.48
N LEU A 1072 -15.84 36.39 -16.06
CA LEU A 1072 -15.35 35.94 -14.76
C LEU A 1072 -13.84 35.72 -14.88
N GLU A 1073 -13.05 36.48 -14.13
CA GLU A 1073 -11.60 36.37 -14.08
C GLU A 1073 -11.12 35.84 -12.73
N LEU A 1074 -10.15 34.92 -12.76
CA LEU A 1074 -9.52 34.32 -11.59
C LEU A 1074 -8.02 34.63 -11.61
N SER A 1075 -7.46 35.10 -10.48
CA SER A 1075 -6.02 35.37 -10.29
C SER A 1075 -5.18 34.09 -10.17
N THR A 1076 -5.29 33.23 -11.18
CA THR A 1076 -4.61 31.96 -11.34
C THR A 1076 -4.26 31.76 -12.81
N GLU A 1077 -3.11 31.15 -13.05
CA GLU A 1077 -2.59 30.77 -14.34
C GLU A 1077 -3.59 29.86 -15.03
N GLN A 1078 -3.68 30.02 -16.35
CA GLN A 1078 -4.54 29.21 -17.21
C GLN A 1078 -4.19 27.73 -17.10
N ALA A 1079 -4.86 27.07 -16.15
CA ALA A 1079 -4.72 25.66 -15.91
C ALA A 1079 -5.77 24.89 -16.70
N ARG A 1080 -5.36 23.76 -17.28
CA ARG A 1080 -6.32 22.83 -17.88
C ARG A 1080 -7.30 22.37 -16.80
N ARG A 1081 -8.60 22.36 -17.11
CA ARG A 1081 -9.69 21.76 -16.28
C ARG A 1081 -10.27 22.64 -15.17
N TRP A 1082 -10.08 23.95 -15.21
CA TRP A 1082 -11.06 24.84 -14.59
C TRP A 1082 -12.44 24.63 -15.22
N ARG A 1083 -13.48 24.63 -14.39
CA ARG A 1083 -14.87 24.60 -14.82
C ARG A 1083 -15.60 25.70 -14.07
N ALA A 1084 -16.28 26.55 -14.81
CA ALA A 1084 -17.24 27.49 -14.27
C ALA A 1084 -18.64 27.11 -14.75
N SER A 1085 -19.64 27.35 -13.91
CA SER A 1085 -21.03 27.17 -14.26
C SER A 1085 -21.91 28.25 -13.65
N TRP A 1086 -22.92 28.65 -14.42
CA TRP A 1086 -24.01 29.53 -14.02
C TRP A 1086 -25.29 28.70 -13.95
N ASP A 1087 -25.93 28.60 -12.77
CA ASP A 1087 -27.14 27.78 -12.53
C ASP A 1087 -27.02 26.33 -13.07
N GLY A 1088 -25.81 25.78 -13.00
CA GLY A 1088 -25.47 24.44 -13.50
C GLY A 1088 -25.23 24.33 -15.01
N GLN A 1089 -25.39 25.40 -15.79
CA GLN A 1089 -24.93 25.47 -17.18
C GLN A 1089 -23.45 25.81 -17.23
N ALA A 1090 -22.65 25.06 -17.99
CA ALA A 1090 -21.22 25.28 -18.08
C ALA A 1090 -20.89 26.54 -18.88
N LEU A 1091 -20.03 27.40 -18.34
CA LEU A 1091 -19.54 28.60 -19.03
C LEU A 1091 -18.40 28.24 -19.98
N GLU A 1092 -18.33 28.93 -21.12
CA GLU A 1092 -17.24 28.76 -22.06
C GLU A 1092 -15.98 29.49 -21.55
N PRO A 1093 -14.80 28.83 -21.57
CA PRO A 1093 -13.55 29.52 -21.27
C PRO A 1093 -13.26 30.53 -22.38
N ALA A 1094 -13.09 31.80 -22.01
CA ALA A 1094 -12.81 32.86 -22.98
C ALA A 1094 -11.50 32.56 -23.72
N ALA A 1095 -11.55 32.51 -25.06
CA ALA A 1095 -10.34 32.33 -25.85
C ALA A 1095 -9.49 33.60 -25.80
N VAL A 1096 -8.16 33.45 -25.77
CA VAL A 1096 -7.21 34.57 -25.90
C VAL A 1096 -7.59 35.35 -27.16
N GLN A 1097 -8.10 36.58 -27.01
CA GLN A 1097 -8.31 37.48 -28.13
C GLN A 1097 -6.94 37.77 -28.75
N THR A 1098 -6.62 37.04 -29.82
CA THR A 1098 -5.54 37.41 -30.73
C THR A 1098 -6.20 38.34 -31.72
N GLU A 1099 -6.25 39.64 -31.42
CA GLU A 1099 -6.91 40.59 -32.32
C GLU A 1099 -6.26 40.56 -33.71
N ALA A 1100 -7.09 40.33 -34.71
CA ALA A 1100 -6.74 40.39 -36.13
C ALA A 1100 -6.70 41.83 -36.67
N SER A 1101 -6.34 42.82 -35.84
CA SER A 1101 -6.22 44.22 -36.24
C SER A 1101 -4.86 44.76 -35.82
N GLY A 1102 -3.97 44.97 -36.79
CA GLY A 1102 -2.56 45.30 -36.58
C GLY A 1102 -2.30 46.72 -36.09
N GLN A 1103 -2.88 47.14 -34.97
CA GLN A 1103 -2.51 48.37 -34.28
C GLN A 1103 -2.35 48.12 -32.78
N THR A 1104 -1.13 48.43 -32.33
CA THR A 1104 -0.55 48.19 -31.01
C THR A 1104 -1.24 48.98 -29.88
N SER A 1105 -1.86 48.27 -28.94
CA SER A 1105 -1.60 48.43 -27.51
C SER A 1105 -1.04 47.09 -27.01
N ASP A 1106 -0.22 47.07 -25.96
CA ASP A 1106 0.66 45.94 -25.60
C ASP A 1106 -0.07 44.58 -25.50
N GLY A 1107 -0.02 43.80 -26.57
CA GLY A 1107 -0.75 42.54 -26.75
C GLY A 1107 -0.13 41.37 -25.98
N SER A 1108 -0.05 41.48 -24.65
CA SER A 1108 0.27 40.32 -23.82
C SER A 1108 -1.00 39.48 -23.62
N ALA A 1109 -0.98 38.22 -24.03
CA ALA A 1109 -2.05 37.28 -23.68
C ALA A 1109 -2.19 37.25 -22.14
N SER A 1110 -3.39 37.51 -21.62
CA SER A 1110 -3.65 37.46 -20.17
C SER A 1110 -3.33 36.05 -19.64
N TRP A 1111 -2.47 35.97 -18.62
CA TRP A 1111 -2.09 34.70 -17.99
C TRP A 1111 -3.22 34.13 -17.12
N MET A 1112 -4.22 34.95 -16.78
CA MET A 1112 -5.31 34.62 -15.88
C MET A 1112 -6.36 33.73 -16.55
N GLN A 1113 -7.04 32.93 -15.72
CA GLN A 1113 -8.16 32.10 -16.18
C GLN A 1113 -9.44 32.93 -16.29
N ARG A 1114 -10.05 32.96 -17.49
CA ARG A 1114 -11.28 33.71 -17.80
C ARG A 1114 -12.42 32.82 -18.30
N PHE A 1115 -13.65 33.18 -17.97
CA PHE A 1115 -14.89 32.54 -18.45
C PHE A 1115 -15.90 33.59 -18.90
N GLU A 1116 -16.54 33.35 -20.05
CA GLU A 1116 -17.57 34.26 -20.57
C GLU A 1116 -18.86 34.11 -19.78
N LEU A 1117 -19.44 35.24 -19.35
CA LEU A 1117 -20.76 35.27 -18.72
C LEU A 1117 -21.85 35.43 -19.80
N PRO A 1118 -22.98 34.71 -19.70
CA PRO A 1118 -23.99 34.68 -20.76
C PRO A 1118 -24.78 35.99 -20.81
N ALA A 1119 -24.70 36.73 -21.93
CA ALA A 1119 -25.44 37.97 -22.17
C ALA A 1119 -26.98 37.77 -22.22
N GLU A 1120 -27.45 36.56 -22.55
CA GLU A 1120 -28.87 36.25 -22.70
C GLU A 1120 -29.64 36.14 -21.37
N ALA A 1121 -28.95 36.06 -20.22
CA ALA A 1121 -29.56 35.92 -18.89
C ALA A 1121 -30.46 37.11 -18.48
N LEU A 1122 -30.32 38.26 -19.15
CA LEU A 1122 -31.04 39.51 -18.85
C LEU A 1122 -32.41 39.66 -19.50
N THR A 1123 -32.80 38.76 -20.40
CA THR A 1123 -33.86 39.10 -21.38
C THR A 1123 -35.30 38.83 -20.97
N ASP A 1124 -35.58 38.05 -19.91
CA ASP A 1124 -36.97 37.56 -19.65
C ASP A 1124 -37.65 38.09 -18.37
N THR A 1125 -36.94 38.73 -17.43
CA THR A 1125 -37.53 39.14 -16.13
C THR A 1125 -37.37 40.62 -15.73
N GLY A 1126 -36.44 41.38 -16.32
CA GLY A 1126 -36.21 42.79 -15.94
C GLY A 1126 -35.78 42.99 -14.47
N ALA A 1127 -35.44 41.89 -13.78
CA ALA A 1127 -34.72 41.88 -12.52
C ALA A 1127 -33.22 41.70 -12.85
N GLY A 1128 -32.32 42.13 -11.96
CA GLY A 1128 -30.88 42.23 -12.23
C GLY A 1128 -30.18 40.88 -12.52
N TRP A 1129 -28.85 40.86 -12.39
CA TRP A 1129 -28.06 39.64 -12.57
C TRP A 1129 -28.31 38.64 -11.42
N GLU A 1130 -29.34 37.81 -11.56
CA GLU A 1130 -29.75 36.77 -10.60
C GLU A 1130 -29.23 35.39 -11.04
N GLY A 1131 -28.59 34.64 -10.13
CA GLY A 1131 -28.11 33.28 -10.42
C GLY A 1131 -26.92 32.82 -9.59
N GLN A 1132 -26.76 31.50 -9.49
CA GLN A 1132 -25.66 30.85 -8.78
C GLN A 1132 -24.44 30.67 -9.70
N LEU A 1133 -23.40 31.46 -9.45
CA LEU A 1133 -22.12 31.38 -10.14
C LEU A 1133 -21.15 30.50 -9.34
N SER A 1134 -20.60 29.48 -9.99
CA SER A 1134 -19.65 28.55 -9.40
C SER A 1134 -18.43 28.35 -10.28
N ALA A 1135 -17.24 28.29 -9.70
CA ALA A 1135 -16.02 27.95 -10.42
C ALA A 1135 -15.09 27.12 -9.53
N GLU A 1136 -14.61 25.98 -10.04
CA GLU A 1136 -13.70 25.10 -9.31
C GLU A 1136 -12.74 24.39 -10.26
N HIS A 1137 -11.55 24.07 -9.76
CA HIS A 1137 -10.63 23.21 -10.47
C HIS A 1137 -10.93 21.74 -10.19
N ARG A 1138 -11.39 20.98 -11.21
CA ARG A 1138 -11.64 19.52 -11.09
C ARG A 1138 -10.80 18.72 -12.07
N SER A 1139 -9.79 18.02 -11.55
CA SER A 1139 -9.03 17.06 -12.34
C SER A 1139 -9.82 15.75 -12.51
N SER A 1140 -9.93 15.26 -13.75
CA SER A 1140 -10.55 13.97 -14.06
C SER A 1140 -9.83 12.78 -13.42
N TYR A 1141 -8.56 12.96 -13.05
CA TYR A 1141 -7.74 11.92 -12.42
C TYR A 1141 -7.78 11.96 -10.90
N GLN A 1142 -8.09 13.10 -10.29
CA GLN A 1142 -8.03 13.31 -8.84
C GLN A 1142 -8.92 12.29 -8.10
N LEU A 1143 -10.21 12.22 -8.42
CA LEU A 1143 -11.14 11.36 -7.71
C LEU A 1143 -10.85 9.85 -7.92
N PRO A 1144 -10.58 9.35 -9.15
CA PRO A 1144 -10.12 7.97 -9.35
C PRO A 1144 -8.83 7.63 -8.60
N VAL A 1145 -7.84 8.53 -8.59
CA VAL A 1145 -6.56 8.33 -7.89
C VAL A 1145 -6.79 8.26 -6.39
N LEU A 1146 -7.52 9.22 -5.82
CA LEU A 1146 -7.82 9.27 -4.38
C LEU A 1146 -8.61 8.04 -3.92
N ILE A 1147 -9.62 7.60 -4.68
CA ILE A 1147 -10.40 6.39 -4.36
C ILE A 1147 -9.49 5.16 -4.42
N THR A 1148 -8.70 5.01 -5.49
CA THR A 1148 -7.83 3.84 -5.67
C THR A 1148 -6.77 3.77 -4.58
N LEU A 1149 -6.13 4.90 -4.27
CA LEU A 1149 -5.13 5.00 -3.21
C LEU A 1149 -5.74 4.73 -1.84
N SER A 1150 -6.91 5.30 -1.54
CA SER A 1150 -7.61 5.10 -0.26
C SER A 1150 -8.00 3.63 -0.06
N VAL A 1151 -8.57 2.99 -1.09
CA VAL A 1151 -8.93 1.56 -1.05
C VAL A 1151 -7.69 0.69 -0.87
N PHE A 1152 -6.61 1.00 -1.58
CA PHE A 1152 -5.35 0.27 -1.47
C PHE A 1152 -4.74 0.41 -0.06
N LEU A 1153 -4.61 1.63 0.47
CA LEU A 1153 -4.09 1.88 1.81
C LEU A 1153 -4.97 1.28 2.89
N LEU A 1154 -6.30 1.31 2.73
CA LEU A 1154 -7.23 0.64 3.64
C LEU A 1154 -6.99 -0.88 3.66
N LEU A 1155 -6.77 -1.51 2.51
CA LEU A 1155 -6.48 -2.94 2.42
C LEU A 1155 -5.13 -3.28 3.07
N VAL A 1156 -4.10 -2.47 2.83
CA VAL A 1156 -2.78 -2.58 3.47
C VAL A 1156 -2.91 -2.42 4.99
N ALA A 1157 -3.61 -1.40 5.48
CA ALA A 1157 -3.86 -1.19 6.91
C ALA A 1157 -4.62 -2.37 7.54
N LEU A 1158 -5.66 -2.86 6.87
CA LEU A 1158 -6.44 -4.02 7.32
C LEU A 1158 -5.57 -5.29 7.45
N ILE A 1159 -4.57 -5.46 6.58
CA ILE A 1159 -3.61 -6.57 6.68
C ILE A 1159 -2.63 -6.34 7.85
N ALA A 1160 -2.21 -5.10 8.10
CA ALA A 1160 -1.26 -4.77 9.17
C ALA A 1160 -1.82 -4.95 10.59
N VAL A 1161 -3.11 -4.68 10.83
CA VAL A 1161 -3.70 -4.70 12.18
C VAL A 1161 -3.64 -6.11 12.80
N PRO A 1162 -2.93 -6.36 13.91
CA PRO A 1162 -2.87 -7.70 14.49
C PRO A 1162 -4.25 -8.15 15.00
N LEU A 1163 -4.64 -9.39 14.69
CA LEU A 1163 -5.89 -9.99 15.21
C LEU A 1163 -5.61 -11.14 16.17
N PRO A 1164 -6.46 -11.42 17.17
CA PRO A 1164 -6.26 -12.57 18.06
C PRO A 1164 -6.28 -13.90 17.29
N ARG A 1165 -5.48 -14.89 17.72
CA ARG A 1165 -5.25 -16.19 17.02
C ARG A 1165 -6.55 -16.91 16.67
N GLY A 1166 -7.56 -16.88 17.55
CA GLY A 1166 -8.87 -17.53 17.33
C GLY A 1166 -9.71 -16.96 16.18
N SER A 1167 -9.30 -15.81 15.60
CA SER A 1167 -9.96 -15.17 14.46
C SER A 1167 -9.15 -15.26 13.15
N ARG A 1168 -7.96 -15.89 13.15
CA ARG A 1168 -7.08 -16.02 11.98
C ARG A 1168 -7.37 -17.32 11.20
N MET A 1169 -7.15 -17.30 9.89
CA MET A 1169 -7.02 -18.52 9.09
C MET A 1169 -5.56 -18.97 9.13
N LEU A 1170 -5.24 -20.06 9.84
CA LEU A 1170 -3.89 -20.62 9.78
C LEU A 1170 -3.68 -21.35 8.44
N PRO A 1171 -2.55 -21.21 7.78
CA PRO A 1171 -2.33 -21.86 6.50
C PRO A 1171 -2.10 -23.35 6.69
N VAL A 1172 -2.63 -24.11 5.74
CA VAL A 1172 -2.34 -25.54 5.59
C VAL A 1172 -1.02 -25.65 4.83
N ALA A 1173 -0.03 -26.31 5.41
CA ALA A 1173 1.22 -26.61 4.71
C ALA A 1173 0.91 -27.39 3.42
N ASP A 1174 1.45 -26.91 2.30
CA ASP A 1174 1.27 -27.54 0.98
C ASP A 1174 1.99 -28.90 0.95
N THR A 1175 1.58 -29.83 0.08
CA THR A 1175 2.26 -31.13 -0.10
C THR A 1175 3.73 -30.95 -0.42
N ASP A 1176 4.09 -29.96 -1.24
CA ASP A 1176 5.47 -29.64 -1.60
C ASP A 1176 6.30 -29.17 -0.39
N GLU A 1177 5.70 -28.51 0.60
CA GLU A 1177 6.37 -28.09 1.85
C GLU A 1177 6.57 -29.24 2.84
N LEU A 1178 5.69 -30.25 2.80
CA LEU A 1178 5.79 -31.45 3.63
C LEU A 1178 6.69 -32.52 3.01
N GLU A 1179 6.70 -32.66 1.69
CA GLU A 1179 7.59 -33.56 0.95
C GLU A 1179 9.04 -33.06 0.99
N GLY A 1180 9.27 -31.75 0.92
CA GLY A 1180 10.60 -31.16 1.13
C GLY A 1180 11.18 -31.36 2.53
N ARG A 1181 10.35 -31.81 3.51
CA ARG A 1181 10.78 -32.21 4.86
C ARG A 1181 10.90 -33.73 5.04
N ARG A 1182 10.52 -34.52 4.03
CA ARG A 1182 10.67 -35.98 3.99
C ARG A 1182 11.90 -36.44 3.19
N GLY A 1183 12.64 -35.51 2.58
CA GLY A 1183 13.91 -35.76 1.89
C GLY A 1183 15.11 -35.68 2.81
#